data_AF-A0A7X9PLL2-F1
#
_entry.id   AF-A0A7X9PLL2-F1
#
_cell.length_a   1.000
_cell.length_b   1.000
_cell.length_c   1.000
_cell.angle_alpha   90.00
_cell.angle_beta   90.00
_cell.angle_gamma   90.00
#
_symmetry.space_group_name_H-M   'P 1'
#
loop_
_entity.id
_entity.type
_entity.pdbx_description
1 polymer ?
#
loop_
_entity_poly.entity_id
_entity_poly.type
_entity_poly.pdbx_seq_one_letter_code
_entity_poly.pdbx_strand_id
1 'polypeptide(L)'
;MKQGYNFISFTITPNLSPIELQKKYQAIEDIFFYNASAGSFVSLSDGALSLFKVGKGYIIKSSELTELEIIGTEVNVVGNIILKKGFNLIGFSKMPESIKFKSLMERANLLCGIYKWNANSGCFIQVIRNQSNNLPELLDGVDPDLAAGQAYFLNMLNETTLNYDSAEINIENGVSLPVLTSISINPNKETIVAGSTYDLSKLIITATYSNNFNSTTNNVKWTIKSGSGTLNGSLFTAKNTPDTVILNASYNENGITKDCDVTVTVILVQETIESKSTIISTSEIELKLGSGAIFKMSPSASDVNETVMFSKIIQKGFSMTNQSVFKVSSTKKIDICELKIPVPLNTSNNDVFVGYFPSDSSDDAVKLEGKTDVNSTYYVVSIGSVPTKRVKNYMKSNAGDHIPDTIEERDVYVEVKPKEEELIPIVEKLKIKPQFYIEWPYYTQYNNTCWAATLLILLRGYLSDSSYGFDKFNTIYKMLSVTNIAKNSSNTSFWGGNSLQNLIGTYLNDKDVDYPRFIYHESLKKYVLEKILTGIPVIIGGPTHLTLCLGYEIDQTALKNSNGTEIFKDVTDTEGKDISPVKFVVHDPADRGPYSYSRISDSIYSINRSYLHIHYAYCSSKTSTSVRDVRTIHMPDYEIDSQSHMPARGVMFCKG
;
A
#
# COMPACT_ATOMS: atom_id res chain seq x y z
N MET A 1 7.30 -67.26 10.86
CA MET A 1 8.50 -66.39 10.82
C MET A 1 9.16 -66.52 9.47
N LYS A 2 9.70 -65.44 8.91
CA LYS A 2 10.50 -65.45 7.68
C LYS A 2 11.93 -65.89 8.00
N GLN A 3 12.66 -66.34 6.99
CA GLN A 3 14.12 -66.50 7.08
C GLN A 3 14.76 -65.13 7.41
N GLY A 4 15.78 -65.12 8.26
CA GLY A 4 16.44 -63.91 8.74
C GLY A 4 15.81 -63.35 10.02
N TYR A 5 15.86 -62.02 10.17
CA TYR A 5 15.43 -61.34 11.40
C TYR A 5 13.92 -61.08 11.43
N ASN A 6 13.28 -61.44 12.55
CA ASN A 6 11.86 -61.24 12.80
C ASN A 6 11.68 -60.43 14.09
N PHE A 7 11.07 -59.26 13.98
CA PHE A 7 10.81 -58.36 15.11
C PHE A 7 9.43 -58.66 15.67
N ILE A 8 9.39 -59.25 16.86
CA ILE A 8 8.15 -59.78 17.44
C ILE A 8 7.95 -59.33 18.88
N SER A 9 6.70 -59.39 19.32
CA SER A 9 6.33 -59.41 20.72
C SER A 9 5.42 -60.60 20.97
N PHE A 10 5.43 -61.16 22.17
CA PHE A 10 4.50 -62.23 22.51
C PHE A 10 3.19 -61.62 23.01
N THR A 11 2.07 -62.11 22.47
CA THR A 11 0.72 -61.76 22.93
C THR A 11 0.23 -62.62 24.09
N ILE A 12 1.05 -63.61 24.44
CA ILE A 12 0.91 -64.49 25.58
C ILE A 12 2.18 -64.37 26.44
N THR A 13 2.09 -64.75 27.70
CA THR A 13 3.26 -65.06 28.52
C THR A 13 3.66 -66.50 28.22
N PRO A 14 4.74 -66.77 27.46
CA PRO A 14 5.09 -68.12 27.06
C PRO A 14 5.43 -68.98 28.27
N ASN A 15 5.02 -70.25 28.26
CA ASN A 15 5.41 -71.23 29.29
C ASN A 15 6.84 -71.75 29.11
N LEU A 16 7.55 -71.29 28.08
CA LEU A 16 8.92 -71.66 27.75
C LEU A 16 9.84 -70.45 27.96
N SER A 17 11.01 -70.70 28.54
CA SER A 17 12.12 -69.74 28.52
C SER A 17 12.68 -69.56 27.10
N PRO A 18 13.42 -68.47 26.84
CA PRO A 18 14.11 -68.25 25.56
C PRO A 18 15.02 -69.42 25.13
N ILE A 19 15.75 -70.02 26.07
CA ILE A 19 16.63 -71.18 25.81
C ILE A 19 15.80 -72.42 25.44
N GLU A 20 14.69 -72.67 26.13
CA GLU A 20 13.80 -73.80 25.81
C GLU A 20 13.12 -73.61 24.45
N LEU A 21 12.76 -72.37 24.11
CA LEU A 21 12.20 -72.04 22.79
C LEU A 21 13.21 -72.33 21.67
N GLN A 22 14.45 -71.88 21.81
CA GLN A 22 15.52 -72.15 20.83
C GLN A 22 15.80 -73.65 20.70
N LYS A 23 15.81 -74.40 21.82
CA LYS A 23 15.98 -75.87 21.79
C LYS A 23 14.81 -76.59 21.12
N LYS A 24 13.58 -76.13 21.34
CA LYS A 24 12.37 -76.72 20.73
C LYS A 24 12.35 -76.50 19.22
N TYR A 25 12.81 -75.34 18.76
CA TYR A 25 12.76 -74.95 17.35
C TYR A 25 14.16 -74.72 16.79
N GLN A 26 14.75 -75.77 16.21
CA GLN A 26 16.11 -75.76 15.65
C GLN A 26 16.34 -74.71 14.55
N ALA A 27 15.27 -74.24 13.90
CA ALA A 27 15.35 -73.16 12.93
C ALA A 27 15.59 -71.77 13.55
N ILE A 28 15.56 -71.64 14.89
CA ILE A 28 15.95 -70.42 15.60
C ILE A 28 17.45 -70.43 15.80
N GLU A 29 18.16 -69.57 15.08
CA GLU A 29 19.60 -69.40 15.23
C GLU A 29 19.92 -68.66 16.53
N ASP A 30 19.19 -67.58 16.81
CA ASP A 30 19.42 -66.74 18.00
C ASP A 30 18.21 -65.86 18.32
N ILE A 31 18.15 -65.38 19.56
CA ILE A 31 17.13 -64.46 20.06
C ILE A 31 17.83 -63.25 20.69
N PHE A 32 17.51 -62.05 20.20
CA PHE A 32 18.07 -60.80 20.71
C PHE A 32 17.02 -59.97 21.42
N PHE A 33 17.46 -59.22 22.42
CA PHE A 33 16.73 -58.05 22.92
C PHE A 33 17.63 -56.82 22.88
N TYR A 34 17.02 -55.64 22.85
CA TYR A 34 17.76 -54.38 22.89
C TYR A 34 17.78 -53.80 24.30
N ASN A 35 18.97 -53.60 24.85
CA ASN A 35 19.16 -52.93 26.13
C ASN A 35 19.28 -51.43 25.92
N ALA A 36 18.17 -50.70 26.13
CA ALA A 36 18.12 -49.26 25.91
C ALA A 36 19.09 -48.45 26.80
N SER A 37 19.36 -48.91 28.03
CA SER A 37 20.34 -48.27 28.92
C SER A 37 21.78 -48.43 28.43
N ALA A 38 22.09 -49.54 27.76
CA ALA A 38 23.42 -49.85 27.24
C ALA A 38 23.59 -49.51 25.75
N GLY A 39 22.51 -49.12 25.05
CA GLY A 39 22.52 -48.81 23.62
C GLY A 39 22.90 -49.99 22.72
N SER A 40 22.70 -51.23 23.17
CA SER A 40 23.24 -52.43 22.50
C SER A 40 22.26 -53.60 22.46
N PHE A 41 22.44 -54.46 21.46
CA PHE A 41 21.76 -55.74 21.39
C PHE A 41 22.46 -56.75 22.27
N VAL A 42 21.66 -57.57 22.93
CA VAL A 42 22.11 -58.66 23.78
C VAL A 42 21.55 -59.96 23.22
N SER A 43 22.44 -60.88 22.87
CA SER A 43 22.09 -62.20 22.36
C SER A 43 21.69 -63.15 23.49
N LEU A 44 20.83 -64.12 23.18
CA LEU A 44 20.55 -65.25 24.05
C LEU A 44 21.82 -66.07 24.32
N SER A 45 22.70 -66.18 23.32
CA SER A 45 23.99 -66.88 23.41
C SER A 45 24.93 -66.25 24.43
N ASP A 46 24.76 -64.96 24.73
CA ASP A 46 25.52 -64.24 25.76
C ASP A 46 24.99 -64.51 27.19
N GLY A 47 23.92 -65.31 27.34
CA GLY A 47 23.36 -65.78 28.61
C GLY A 47 22.53 -64.77 29.40
N ALA A 48 22.38 -63.53 28.91
CA ALA A 48 21.71 -62.45 29.63
C ALA A 48 20.17 -62.41 29.42
N LEU A 49 19.61 -63.22 28.53
CA LEU A 49 18.17 -63.31 28.26
C LEU A 49 17.56 -64.59 28.87
N SER A 50 17.06 -64.49 30.10
CA SER A 50 16.51 -65.65 30.84
C SER A 50 14.99 -65.82 30.75
N LEU A 51 14.25 -64.73 30.50
CA LEU A 51 12.78 -64.72 30.49
C LEU A 51 12.22 -63.76 29.44
N PHE A 52 11.11 -64.16 28.83
CA PHE A 52 10.27 -63.24 28.06
C PHE A 52 9.47 -62.34 29.00
N LYS A 53 9.37 -61.06 28.66
CA LYS A 53 8.66 -60.04 29.43
C LYS A 53 7.57 -59.42 28.57
N VAL A 54 6.42 -59.19 29.20
CA VAL A 54 5.31 -58.43 28.61
C VAL A 54 5.77 -57.02 28.25
N GLY A 55 5.31 -56.50 27.10
CA GLY A 55 5.66 -55.16 26.63
C GLY A 55 7.08 -55.02 26.05
N LYS A 56 7.86 -56.10 26.00
CA LYS A 56 9.20 -56.11 25.39
C LYS A 56 9.16 -56.64 23.97
N GLY A 57 10.01 -56.05 23.12
CA GLY A 57 10.25 -56.51 21.77
C GLY A 57 11.49 -57.39 21.70
N TYR A 58 11.43 -58.40 20.84
CA TYR A 58 12.49 -59.38 20.60
C TYR A 58 12.79 -59.47 19.11
N ILE A 59 14.02 -59.84 18.79
CA ILE A 59 14.43 -60.16 17.42
C ILE A 59 14.77 -61.64 17.38
N ILE A 60 14.00 -62.43 16.64
CA ILE A 60 14.31 -63.84 16.41
C ILE A 60 14.95 -63.98 15.03
N LYS A 61 16.19 -64.48 15.01
CA LYS A 61 16.88 -64.83 13.77
C LYS A 61 16.56 -66.28 13.43
N SER A 62 15.99 -66.51 12.24
CA SER A 62 15.64 -67.84 11.78
C SER A 62 16.45 -68.22 10.54
N SER A 63 16.91 -69.47 10.49
CA SER A 63 17.68 -70.00 9.35
C SER A 63 16.83 -70.25 8.11
N GLU A 64 15.51 -70.42 8.28
CA GLU A 64 14.56 -70.72 7.20
C GLU A 64 13.13 -70.23 7.53
N LEU A 65 12.22 -70.32 6.55
CA LEU A 65 10.80 -70.04 6.78
C LEU A 65 10.21 -71.09 7.73
N THR A 66 9.78 -70.67 8.91
CA THR A 66 9.31 -71.60 9.97
C THR A 66 8.06 -71.07 10.67
N GLU A 67 7.13 -71.95 11.03
CA GLU A 67 6.00 -71.64 11.89
C GLU A 67 6.28 -72.07 13.33
N LEU A 68 5.93 -71.23 14.29
CA LEU A 68 6.13 -71.50 15.72
C LEU A 68 4.77 -71.62 16.41
N GLU A 69 4.57 -72.70 17.15
CA GLU A 69 3.42 -72.86 18.03
C GLU A 69 3.86 -72.66 19.50
N ILE A 70 3.33 -71.62 20.14
CA ILE A 70 3.75 -71.22 21.49
C ILE A 70 2.53 -71.22 22.39
N ILE A 71 2.62 -71.98 23.49
CA ILE A 71 1.57 -72.11 24.49
C ILE A 71 1.93 -71.21 25.67
N GLY A 72 0.93 -70.51 26.20
CA GLY A 72 1.09 -69.59 27.32
C GLY A 72 -0.23 -68.96 27.74
N THR A 73 -0.14 -68.07 28.72
CA THR A 73 -1.31 -67.34 29.26
C THR A 73 -1.48 -66.02 28.53
N GLU A 74 -2.71 -65.66 28.16
CA GLU A 74 -3.02 -64.38 27.49
C GLU A 74 -2.62 -63.15 28.32
N VAL A 75 -2.10 -62.12 27.66
CA VAL A 75 -1.71 -60.85 28.29
C VAL A 75 -2.88 -59.88 28.29
N ASN A 76 -3.46 -59.65 29.48
CA ASN A 76 -4.56 -58.68 29.66
C ASN A 76 -4.08 -57.31 30.14
N VAL A 77 -2.99 -57.27 30.92
CA VAL A 77 -2.41 -56.06 31.51
C VAL A 77 -0.91 -56.04 31.21
N VAL A 78 -0.42 -54.88 30.77
CA VAL A 78 0.99 -54.66 30.41
C VAL A 78 1.72 -53.88 31.50
N GLY A 79 1.06 -52.87 32.07
CA GLY A 79 1.64 -51.93 33.01
C GLY A 79 2.51 -50.86 32.35
N ASN A 80 3.19 -50.09 33.19
CA ASN A 80 4.06 -48.99 32.78
C ASN A 80 5.39 -49.51 32.22
N ILE A 81 5.75 -49.04 31.03
CA ILE A 81 7.01 -49.34 30.36
C ILE A 81 7.90 -48.10 30.40
N ILE A 82 9.07 -48.21 31.02
CA ILE A 82 10.07 -47.14 31.01
C ILE A 82 10.76 -47.11 29.65
N LEU A 83 10.64 -45.97 28.96
CA LEU A 83 11.36 -45.64 27.74
C LEU A 83 12.57 -44.76 28.09
N LYS A 84 13.78 -45.20 27.75
CA LYS A 84 15.01 -44.41 27.93
C LYS A 84 15.13 -43.36 26.82
N LYS A 85 15.92 -42.30 27.06
CA LYS A 85 16.36 -41.40 25.99
C LYS A 85 17.08 -42.20 24.89
N GLY A 86 16.83 -41.88 23.63
CA GLY A 86 17.34 -42.62 22.48
C GLY A 86 16.42 -43.79 22.08
N PHE A 87 17.00 -44.78 21.42
CA PHE A 87 16.25 -45.93 20.92
C PHE A 87 15.76 -46.85 22.05
N ASN A 88 14.56 -47.41 21.87
CA ASN A 88 13.98 -48.45 22.71
C ASN A 88 13.29 -49.48 21.79
N LEU A 89 13.56 -50.78 21.97
CA LEU A 89 12.81 -51.82 21.27
C LEU A 89 11.58 -52.22 22.11
N ILE A 90 10.41 -51.79 21.67
CA ILE A 90 9.14 -52.01 22.37
C ILE A 90 8.30 -53.02 21.59
N GLY A 91 7.70 -53.95 22.33
CA GLY A 91 6.80 -54.94 21.77
C GLY A 91 5.38 -54.72 22.28
N PHE A 92 4.40 -54.80 21.39
CA PHE A 92 2.99 -54.67 21.77
C PHE A 92 2.39 -56.05 22.04
N SER A 93 2.31 -56.42 23.32
CA SER A 93 1.82 -57.74 23.78
C SER A 93 0.29 -57.86 23.80
N LYS A 94 -0.44 -56.78 23.53
CA LYS A 94 -1.87 -56.79 23.22
C LYS A 94 -2.13 -55.70 22.19
N MET A 95 -3.32 -55.69 21.59
CA MET A 95 -3.68 -54.67 20.61
C MET A 95 -3.59 -53.29 21.27
N PRO A 96 -2.70 -52.40 20.80
CA PRO A 96 -2.74 -51.01 21.24
C PRO A 96 -3.94 -50.31 20.60
N GLU A 97 -4.07 -49.01 20.84
CA GLU A 97 -4.92 -48.14 20.01
C GLU A 97 -4.68 -48.39 18.51
N SER A 98 -5.75 -48.42 17.73
CA SER A 98 -5.67 -48.51 16.27
C SER A 98 -5.18 -47.17 15.70
N ILE A 99 -3.86 -46.98 15.68
CA ILE A 99 -3.22 -45.72 15.31
C ILE A 99 -2.03 -45.95 14.37
N LYS A 100 -1.87 -45.01 13.42
CA LYS A 100 -0.70 -44.91 12.54
C LYS A 100 0.48 -44.26 13.24
N PHE A 101 1.69 -44.52 12.73
CA PHE A 101 2.92 -43.98 13.32
C PHE A 101 2.92 -42.45 13.30
N LYS A 102 2.54 -41.84 12.18
CA LYS A 102 2.51 -40.39 12.05
C LYS A 102 1.57 -39.76 13.09
N SER A 103 0.34 -40.27 13.20
CA SER A 103 -0.66 -39.76 14.15
C SER A 103 -0.22 -39.93 15.61
N LEU A 104 0.43 -41.05 15.95
CA LEU A 104 1.00 -41.22 17.29
C LEU A 104 2.12 -40.21 17.57
N MET A 105 3.00 -39.97 16.60
CA MET A 105 4.07 -38.97 16.73
C MET A 105 3.55 -37.54 16.74
N GLU A 106 2.44 -37.24 16.08
CA GLU A 106 1.77 -35.93 16.18
C GLU A 106 1.27 -35.70 17.62
N ARG A 107 0.72 -36.73 18.28
CA ARG A 107 0.25 -36.65 19.68
C ARG A 107 1.39 -36.66 20.71
N ALA A 108 2.46 -37.41 20.47
CA ALA A 108 3.55 -37.62 21.43
C ALA A 108 4.86 -36.95 20.97
N ASN A 109 5.07 -35.70 21.39
CA ASN A 109 6.20 -34.89 20.95
C ASN A 109 7.59 -35.40 21.40
N LEU A 110 7.65 -36.20 22.47
CA LEU A 110 8.88 -36.84 22.93
C LEU A 110 9.36 -37.95 21.98
N LEU A 111 8.52 -38.44 21.07
CA LEU A 111 8.94 -39.36 20.01
C LEU A 111 9.67 -38.58 18.91
N CYS A 112 10.94 -38.92 18.71
CA CYS A 112 11.78 -38.47 17.60
C CYS A 112 11.66 -39.38 16.37
N GLY A 113 11.21 -40.63 16.53
CA GLY A 113 10.92 -41.52 15.41
C GLY A 113 10.39 -42.89 15.82
N ILE A 114 9.68 -43.53 14.89
CA ILE A 114 9.20 -44.91 15.00
C ILE A 114 9.69 -45.70 13.79
N TYR A 115 10.25 -46.89 14.03
CA TYR A 115 10.90 -47.72 13.01
C TYR A 115 10.34 -49.13 13.05
N LYS A 116 9.84 -49.60 11.91
CA LYS A 116 9.30 -50.95 11.71
C LYS A 116 10.19 -51.75 10.78
N TRP A 117 10.66 -52.90 11.22
CA TRP A 117 11.42 -53.80 10.35
C TRP A 117 10.53 -54.37 9.25
N ASN A 118 10.98 -54.28 8.00
CA ASN A 118 10.36 -54.92 6.86
C ASN A 118 11.26 -56.06 6.36
N ALA A 119 10.87 -57.30 6.71
CA ALA A 119 11.63 -58.49 6.34
C ALA A 119 11.75 -58.70 4.82
N ASN A 120 10.81 -58.21 4.01
CA ASN A 120 10.86 -58.36 2.55
C ASN A 120 11.95 -57.48 1.91
N SER A 121 12.19 -56.29 2.47
CA SER A 121 13.18 -55.34 1.96
C SER A 121 14.50 -55.34 2.74
N GLY A 122 14.55 -55.98 3.91
CA GLY A 122 15.72 -55.98 4.78
C GLY A 122 16.07 -54.60 5.34
N CYS A 123 15.09 -53.68 5.38
CA CYS A 123 15.27 -52.32 5.88
C CYS A 123 14.13 -51.92 6.84
N PHE A 124 14.32 -50.80 7.54
CA PHE A 124 13.27 -50.21 8.37
C PHE A 124 12.40 -49.27 7.54
N ILE A 125 11.10 -49.33 7.78
CA ILE A 125 10.14 -48.27 7.43
C ILE A 125 10.13 -47.27 8.60
N GLN A 126 10.31 -46.00 8.29
CA GLN A 126 10.67 -44.97 9.25
C GLN A 126 9.71 -43.78 9.16
N VAL A 127 9.19 -43.39 10.31
CA VAL A 127 8.56 -42.09 10.51
C VAL A 127 9.43 -41.33 11.50
N ILE A 128 9.98 -40.18 11.09
CA ILE A 128 10.91 -39.40 11.92
C ILE A 128 10.38 -37.99 12.14
N ARG A 129 10.82 -37.34 13.21
CA ARG A 129 10.53 -35.92 13.43
C ARG A 129 11.57 -35.06 12.71
N ASN A 130 11.12 -34.19 11.82
CA ASN A 130 11.99 -33.23 11.17
C ASN A 130 12.40 -32.14 12.17
N GLN A 131 13.70 -31.87 12.25
CA GLN A 131 14.27 -30.94 13.21
C GLN A 131 13.96 -29.46 12.90
N SER A 132 13.66 -29.13 11.64
CA SER A 132 13.40 -27.76 11.20
C SER A 132 11.97 -27.28 11.48
N ASN A 133 10.98 -28.18 11.35
CA ASN A 133 9.55 -27.85 11.53
C ASN A 133 8.90 -28.60 12.69
N ASN A 134 9.63 -29.53 13.34
CA ASN A 134 9.16 -30.37 14.44
C ASN A 134 7.97 -31.29 14.11
N LEU A 135 7.68 -31.53 12.82
CA LEU A 135 6.60 -32.38 12.34
C LEU A 135 7.08 -33.80 11.99
N PRO A 136 6.24 -34.84 12.12
CA PRO A 136 6.57 -36.19 11.67
C PRO A 136 6.53 -36.32 10.14
N GLU A 137 7.55 -36.96 9.57
CA GLU A 137 7.76 -37.18 8.15
C GLU A 137 7.94 -38.66 7.85
N LEU A 138 7.32 -39.11 6.75
CA LEU A 138 7.44 -40.48 6.24
C LEU A 138 8.68 -40.54 5.33
N LEU A 139 9.76 -41.19 5.77
CA LEU A 139 10.97 -41.28 4.94
C LEU A 139 10.80 -42.24 3.77
N ASP A 140 10.01 -43.29 3.98
CA ASP A 140 9.82 -44.37 3.00
C ASP A 140 8.47 -44.27 2.26
N GLY A 141 7.76 -43.14 2.41
CA GLY A 141 6.45 -42.88 1.77
C GLY A 141 5.28 -43.72 2.30
N VAL A 142 5.50 -44.56 3.32
CA VAL A 142 4.51 -45.44 3.92
C VAL A 142 4.33 -45.09 5.40
N ASP A 143 3.08 -45.03 5.87
CA ASP A 143 2.72 -44.79 7.27
C ASP A 143 2.09 -46.05 7.87
N PRO A 144 2.86 -46.88 8.62
CA PRO A 144 2.36 -48.14 9.15
C PRO A 144 1.42 -47.98 10.35
N ASP A 145 0.52 -48.93 10.52
CA ASP A 145 -0.23 -49.12 11.76
C ASP A 145 0.58 -49.90 12.80
N LEU A 146 0.34 -49.58 14.09
CA LEU A 146 0.77 -50.42 15.20
C LEU A 146 -0.13 -51.67 15.30
N ALA A 147 0.48 -52.81 15.64
CA ALA A 147 -0.21 -54.08 15.76
C ALA A 147 0.30 -54.89 16.96
N ALA A 148 -0.61 -55.66 17.55
CA ALA A 148 -0.25 -56.68 18.53
C ALA A 148 0.72 -57.71 17.93
N GLY A 149 1.60 -58.27 18.75
CA GLY A 149 2.55 -59.30 18.37
C GLY A 149 3.77 -58.81 17.60
N GLN A 150 3.88 -57.49 17.35
CA GLN A 150 5.00 -56.88 16.64
C GLN A 150 5.87 -56.04 17.59
N ALA A 151 7.11 -55.82 17.18
CA ALA A 151 8.04 -54.95 17.87
C ALA A 151 8.54 -53.81 16.96
N TYR A 152 8.77 -52.66 17.58
CA TYR A 152 9.16 -51.42 16.91
C TYR A 152 10.26 -50.73 17.70
N PHE A 153 11.13 -50.03 17.01
CA PHE A 153 12.01 -49.07 17.67
C PHE A 153 11.29 -47.75 17.85
N LEU A 154 11.33 -47.22 19.07
CA LEU A 154 10.88 -45.89 19.44
C LEU A 154 12.12 -45.09 19.84
N ASN A 155 12.41 -44.01 19.13
CA ASN A 155 13.48 -43.08 19.47
C ASN A 155 12.91 -41.92 20.29
N MET A 156 13.38 -41.76 21.52
CA MET A 156 12.85 -40.79 22.48
C MET A 156 13.80 -39.62 22.73
N LEU A 157 13.24 -38.42 22.85
CA LEU A 157 13.98 -37.21 23.22
C LEU A 157 14.50 -37.28 24.66
N ASN A 158 13.66 -37.74 25.58
CA ASN A 158 13.93 -37.86 27.02
C ASN A 158 13.36 -39.17 27.56
N GLU A 159 13.84 -39.57 28.74
CA GLU A 159 13.26 -40.71 29.46
C GLU A 159 11.81 -40.41 29.89
N THR A 160 10.92 -41.38 29.68
CA THR A 160 9.49 -41.27 30.04
C THR A 160 8.84 -42.64 30.18
N THR A 161 7.55 -42.68 30.51
CA THR A 161 6.73 -43.88 30.65
C THR A 161 5.76 -44.02 29.48
N LEU A 162 5.63 -45.24 28.94
CA LEU A 162 4.58 -45.63 28.01
C LEU A 162 3.62 -46.61 28.68
N ASN A 163 2.32 -46.39 28.51
CA ASN A 163 1.26 -47.28 28.95
C ASN A 163 0.18 -47.40 27.85
N TYR A 164 -0.33 -48.60 27.63
CA TYR A 164 -1.42 -48.87 26.68
C TYR A 164 -2.42 -49.89 27.26
N ASP A 165 -2.64 -49.82 28.57
CA ASP A 165 -3.70 -50.58 29.23
C ASP A 165 -5.08 -49.96 29.06
N SER A 166 -5.14 -48.65 28.81
CA SER A 166 -6.32 -47.91 28.40
C SER A 166 -6.63 -48.07 26.90
N ALA A 167 -7.75 -47.49 26.45
CA ALA A 167 -8.12 -47.45 25.03
C ALA A 167 -7.10 -46.72 24.13
N GLU A 168 -6.37 -45.75 24.71
CA GLU A 168 -5.35 -44.97 24.01
C GLU A 168 -3.93 -45.28 24.52
N ILE A 169 -2.94 -45.11 23.64
CA ILE A 169 -1.52 -45.13 24.02
C ILE A 169 -1.17 -43.82 24.72
N ASN A 170 -0.74 -43.93 25.96
CA ASN A 170 -0.29 -42.82 26.80
C ASN A 170 1.25 -42.83 26.92
N ILE A 171 1.86 -41.69 26.63
CA ILE A 171 3.28 -41.41 26.90
C ILE A 171 3.32 -40.23 27.86
N GLU A 172 3.70 -40.47 29.12
CA GLU A 172 3.72 -39.44 30.18
C GLU A 172 4.63 -38.27 29.78
N ASN A 173 4.30 -37.05 30.21
CA ASN A 173 5.03 -35.82 29.86
C ASN A 173 5.23 -35.57 28.35
N GLY A 174 4.43 -36.22 27.47
CA GLY A 174 4.25 -35.75 26.10
C GLY A 174 3.71 -34.32 26.17
N VAL A 175 4.55 -33.32 25.89
CA VAL A 175 4.08 -31.93 25.88
C VAL A 175 3.10 -31.83 24.73
N SER A 176 1.90 -31.34 25.00
CA SER A 176 0.95 -30.94 23.97
C SER A 176 1.67 -30.11 22.91
N LEU A 177 1.33 -30.31 21.63
CA LEU A 177 1.90 -29.52 20.53
C LEU A 177 1.93 -28.03 20.91
N PRO A 178 3.06 -27.33 20.68
CA PRO A 178 3.13 -25.89 20.89
C PRO A 178 1.98 -25.21 20.15
N VAL A 179 1.13 -24.52 20.90
CA VAL A 179 -0.06 -23.86 20.36
C VAL A 179 0.33 -22.44 19.99
N LEU A 180 -0.01 -22.00 18.77
CA LEU A 180 0.23 -20.63 18.31
C LEU A 180 -0.45 -19.62 19.25
N THR A 181 0.33 -18.77 19.93
CA THR A 181 -0.18 -17.78 20.87
C THR A 181 -0.32 -16.40 20.25
N SER A 182 0.68 -15.98 19.46
CA SER A 182 0.69 -14.68 18.77
C SER A 182 1.60 -14.69 17.54
N ILE A 183 1.45 -13.67 16.70
CA ILE A 183 2.45 -13.30 15.70
C ILE A 183 2.87 -11.84 15.91
N SER A 184 4.09 -11.51 15.49
CA SER A 184 4.63 -10.15 15.52
C SER A 184 5.40 -9.86 14.23
N ILE A 185 5.57 -8.57 13.90
CA ILE A 185 6.20 -8.13 12.67
C ILE A 185 7.32 -7.12 12.93
N ASN A 186 8.42 -7.22 12.19
CA ASN A 186 9.54 -6.30 12.24
C ASN A 186 10.14 -6.04 10.84
N PRO A 187 10.26 -4.78 10.40
CA PRO A 187 9.73 -3.57 11.04
C PRO A 187 8.19 -3.52 11.03
N ASN A 188 7.60 -2.88 12.04
CA ASN A 188 6.14 -2.66 12.12
C ASN A 188 5.69 -1.30 11.55
N LYS A 189 6.65 -0.52 11.05
CA LYS A 189 6.43 0.75 10.36
C LYS A 189 7.35 0.84 9.17
N GLU A 190 6.81 1.30 8.05
CA GLU A 190 7.55 1.52 6.81
C GLU A 190 7.13 2.83 6.16
N THR A 191 8.04 3.40 5.38
CA THR A 191 7.75 4.58 4.55
C THR A 191 8.06 4.27 3.10
N ILE A 192 7.08 4.44 2.22
CA ILE A 192 7.22 4.18 0.78
C ILE A 192 6.68 5.32 -0.05
N VAL A 193 7.05 5.33 -1.32
CA VAL A 193 6.68 6.36 -2.28
C VAL A 193 5.30 6.07 -2.87
N ALA A 194 4.47 7.10 -3.00
CA ALA A 194 3.19 7.01 -3.67
C ALA A 194 3.33 6.46 -5.11
N GLY A 195 2.54 5.44 -5.46
CA GLY A 195 2.60 4.74 -6.75
C GLY A 195 3.62 3.61 -6.83
N SER A 196 4.46 3.43 -5.81
CA SER A 196 5.44 2.33 -5.81
C SER A 196 4.83 1.02 -5.31
N THR A 197 5.52 -0.07 -5.62
CA THR A 197 5.23 -1.39 -5.05
C THR A 197 6.18 -1.69 -3.89
N TYR A 198 5.65 -2.25 -2.82
CA TYR A 198 6.40 -2.77 -1.70
C TYR A 198 6.17 -4.28 -1.55
N ASP A 199 7.25 -5.03 -1.52
CA ASP A 199 7.21 -6.47 -1.33
C ASP A 199 7.23 -6.80 0.17
N LEU A 200 6.07 -7.22 0.68
CA LEU A 200 5.85 -7.53 2.09
C LEU A 200 6.59 -8.80 2.54
N SER A 201 7.12 -9.61 1.60
CA SER A 201 7.97 -10.76 1.97
C SER A 201 9.31 -10.36 2.59
N LYS A 202 9.67 -9.07 2.50
CA LYS A 202 10.85 -8.49 3.16
C LYS A 202 10.65 -8.27 4.65
N LEU A 203 9.40 -8.26 5.13
CA LEU A 203 9.09 -8.09 6.55
C LEU A 203 9.30 -9.41 7.28
N ILE A 204 9.89 -9.36 8.46
CA ILE A 204 10.12 -10.55 9.29
C ILE A 204 8.89 -10.78 10.17
N ILE A 205 8.14 -11.85 9.91
CA ILE A 205 7.05 -12.30 10.78
C ILE A 205 7.59 -13.35 11.74
N THR A 206 7.35 -13.17 13.04
CA THR A 206 7.71 -14.13 14.09
C THR A 206 6.45 -14.68 14.76
N ALA A 207 6.23 -15.98 14.67
CA ALA A 207 5.20 -16.71 15.40
C ALA A 207 5.73 -17.15 16.76
N THR A 208 4.96 -16.87 17.82
CA THR A 208 5.24 -17.27 19.21
C THR A 208 4.30 -18.39 19.61
N TYR A 209 4.82 -19.35 20.36
CA TYR A 209 4.08 -20.54 20.79
C TYR A 209 3.95 -20.64 22.32
N SER A 210 3.03 -21.48 22.79
CA SER A 210 2.72 -21.66 24.22
C SER A 210 3.91 -22.12 25.08
N ASN A 211 4.95 -22.70 24.47
CA ASN A 211 6.20 -23.10 25.11
C ASN A 211 7.30 -22.02 25.03
N ASN A 212 6.97 -20.78 24.63
CA ASN A 212 7.89 -19.67 24.37
C ASN A 212 8.90 -19.92 23.23
N PHE A 213 8.68 -20.95 22.40
CA PHE A 213 9.42 -21.09 21.15
C PHE A 213 8.96 -20.01 20.16
N ASN A 214 9.90 -19.56 19.32
CA ASN A 214 9.64 -18.58 18.26
C ASN A 214 10.12 -19.13 16.92
N SER A 215 9.32 -18.98 15.88
CA SER A 215 9.70 -19.32 14.50
C SER A 215 9.43 -18.16 13.57
N THR A 216 10.31 -17.94 12.59
CA THR A 216 10.02 -17.05 11.47
C THR A 216 9.12 -17.77 10.46
N THR A 217 8.21 -17.03 9.82
CA THR A 217 7.33 -17.57 8.79
C THR A 217 7.02 -16.53 7.73
N ASN A 218 6.91 -16.95 6.47
CA ASN A 218 6.47 -16.09 5.36
C ASN A 218 5.08 -16.48 4.85
N ASN A 219 4.46 -17.52 5.45
CA ASN A 219 3.18 -18.07 5.00
C ASN A 219 1.99 -17.34 5.60
N VAL A 220 1.96 -16.01 5.43
CA VAL A 220 0.86 -15.16 5.91
C VAL A 220 -0.04 -14.73 4.76
N LYS A 221 -1.32 -14.57 5.06
CA LYS A 221 -2.28 -13.93 4.17
C LYS A 221 -2.33 -12.45 4.48
N TRP A 222 -2.09 -11.63 3.47
CA TRP A 222 -2.13 -10.18 3.59
C TRP A 222 -3.51 -9.62 3.24
N THR A 223 -3.95 -8.61 3.97
CA THR A 223 -5.15 -7.81 3.67
C THR A 223 -4.91 -6.34 3.96
N ILE A 224 -5.61 -5.45 3.25
CA ILE A 224 -5.63 -4.02 3.56
C ILE A 224 -6.70 -3.79 4.62
N LYS A 225 -6.29 -3.38 5.82
CA LYS A 225 -7.19 -3.09 6.94
C LYS A 225 -7.74 -1.66 6.86
N SER A 226 -6.90 -0.71 6.46
CA SER A 226 -7.29 0.69 6.18
C SER A 226 -6.29 1.37 5.25
N GLY A 227 -6.71 2.48 4.63
CA GLY A 227 -5.92 3.20 3.64
C GLY A 227 -6.16 2.68 2.21
N SER A 228 -5.46 3.28 1.25
CA SER A 228 -5.66 3.10 -0.18
C SER A 228 -4.50 2.32 -0.82
N GLY A 229 -4.82 1.53 -1.85
CA GLY A 229 -3.83 0.76 -2.60
C GLY A 229 -4.42 -0.53 -3.12
N THR A 230 -3.57 -1.38 -3.70
CA THR A 230 -3.96 -2.73 -4.12
C THR A 230 -2.96 -3.75 -3.61
N LEU A 231 -3.43 -4.99 -3.44
CA LEU A 231 -2.63 -6.07 -2.91
C LEU A 231 -2.77 -7.29 -3.82
N ASN A 232 -1.64 -7.83 -4.29
CA ASN A 232 -1.57 -9.06 -5.06
C ASN A 232 -0.59 -10.02 -4.38
N GLY A 233 -1.11 -10.96 -3.58
CA GLY A 233 -0.29 -11.82 -2.72
C GLY A 233 0.46 -11.00 -1.67
N SER A 234 1.80 -11.07 -1.67
CA SER A 234 2.67 -10.28 -0.80
C SER A 234 3.09 -8.93 -1.40
N LEU A 235 2.66 -8.60 -2.62
CA LEU A 235 3.03 -7.35 -3.28
C LEU A 235 1.95 -6.29 -3.02
N PHE A 236 2.28 -5.29 -2.21
CA PHE A 236 1.45 -4.12 -2.00
C PHE A 236 1.79 -3.05 -3.05
N THR A 237 0.80 -2.45 -3.70
CA THR A 237 0.98 -1.31 -4.60
C THR A 237 0.31 -0.09 -3.97
N ALA A 238 1.12 0.89 -3.57
CA ALA A 238 0.66 2.14 -3.03
C ALA A 238 -0.07 2.96 -4.09
N LYS A 239 -1.09 3.70 -3.66
CA LYS A 239 -1.79 4.66 -4.50
C LYS A 239 -0.90 5.87 -4.82
N ASN A 240 -1.23 6.66 -5.85
CA ASN A 240 -0.41 7.81 -6.26
C ASN A 240 -0.52 9.05 -5.34
N THR A 241 -1.18 8.92 -4.20
CA THR A 241 -1.40 9.99 -3.22
C THR A 241 -0.76 9.68 -1.87
N PRO A 242 -0.47 10.69 -1.01
CA PRO A 242 -0.06 10.43 0.36
C PRO A 242 -1.17 9.69 1.12
N ASP A 243 -0.77 8.73 1.96
CA ASP A 243 -1.70 7.93 2.75
C ASP A 243 -1.00 7.30 3.96
N THR A 244 -1.77 6.87 4.95
CA THR A 244 -1.30 5.97 6.00
C THR A 244 -2.08 4.66 5.89
N VAL A 245 -1.42 3.64 5.36
CA VAL A 245 -2.02 2.35 5.07
C VAL A 245 -1.71 1.39 6.21
N ILE A 246 -2.72 0.70 6.72
CA ILE A 246 -2.54 -0.38 7.70
C ILE A 246 -2.77 -1.70 6.96
N LEU A 247 -1.71 -2.49 6.86
CA LEU A 247 -1.75 -3.82 6.28
C LEU A 247 -1.76 -4.84 7.41
N ASN A 248 -2.63 -5.83 7.28
CA ASN A 248 -2.80 -6.90 8.25
C ASN A 248 -2.24 -8.20 7.68
N ALA A 249 -1.32 -8.82 8.43
CA ALA A 249 -0.83 -10.17 8.19
C ALA A 249 -1.62 -11.15 9.04
N SER A 250 -2.15 -12.20 8.42
CA SER A 250 -2.90 -13.26 9.08
C SER A 250 -2.18 -14.61 8.90
N TYR A 251 -1.84 -15.27 10.01
CA TYR A 251 -1.22 -16.60 10.02
C TYR A 251 -2.20 -17.61 10.59
N ASN A 252 -2.48 -18.69 9.86
CA ASN A 252 -3.27 -19.81 10.35
C ASN A 252 -2.39 -21.06 10.43
N GLU A 253 -2.35 -21.67 11.62
CA GLU A 253 -1.67 -22.93 11.83
C GLU A 253 -2.54 -23.83 12.71
N ASN A 254 -2.76 -25.07 12.28
CA ASN A 254 -3.58 -26.05 12.99
C ASN A 254 -4.97 -25.52 13.40
N GLY A 255 -5.59 -24.69 12.56
CA GLY A 255 -6.91 -24.11 12.79
C GLY A 255 -6.93 -22.87 13.70
N ILE A 256 -5.78 -22.43 14.22
CA ILE A 256 -5.67 -21.21 15.03
C ILE A 256 -5.13 -20.08 14.16
N THR A 257 -5.90 -18.99 14.06
CA THR A 257 -5.50 -17.78 13.36
C THR A 257 -4.99 -16.74 14.34
N LYS A 258 -3.87 -16.09 14.01
CA LYS A 258 -3.35 -14.90 14.69
C LYS A 258 -2.98 -13.84 13.67
N ASP A 259 -3.13 -12.59 14.08
CA ASP A 259 -2.95 -11.44 13.19
C ASP A 259 -2.02 -10.39 13.81
N CYS A 260 -1.30 -9.66 12.96
CA CYS A 260 -0.54 -8.46 13.34
C CYS A 260 -0.60 -7.42 12.22
N ASP A 261 -0.30 -6.16 12.57
CA ASP A 261 -0.41 -5.03 11.65
C ASP A 261 0.96 -4.39 11.39
N VAL A 262 1.16 -3.91 10.17
CA VAL A 262 2.23 -2.98 9.79
C VAL A 262 1.61 -1.69 9.28
N THR A 263 2.18 -0.56 9.71
CA THR A 263 1.80 0.77 9.23
C THR A 263 2.75 1.19 8.11
N VAL A 264 2.21 1.44 6.93
CA VAL A 264 2.95 1.94 5.77
C VAL A 264 2.55 3.40 5.54
N THR A 265 3.47 4.32 5.81
CA THR A 265 3.31 5.73 5.48
C THR A 265 3.69 5.93 4.02
N VAL A 266 2.70 6.26 3.19
CA VAL A 266 2.88 6.59 1.79
C VAL A 266 3.13 8.08 1.69
N ILE A 267 4.31 8.46 1.21
CA ILE A 267 4.67 9.86 0.97
C ILE A 267 4.69 10.14 -0.53
N LEU A 268 4.31 11.36 -0.91
CA LEU A 268 4.65 11.85 -2.24
C LEU A 268 6.16 12.06 -2.29
N VAL A 269 6.80 11.52 -3.32
CA VAL A 269 8.13 11.99 -3.72
C VAL A 269 7.91 13.07 -4.77
N GLN A 270 8.38 14.29 -4.48
CA GLN A 270 8.78 15.21 -5.54
C GLN A 270 10.00 14.56 -6.18
N GLU A 271 9.87 14.02 -7.40
CA GLU A 271 11.01 13.40 -8.06
C GLU A 271 12.05 14.47 -8.36
N THR A 272 13.17 14.41 -7.63
CA THR A 272 14.34 15.24 -7.91
C THR A 272 14.92 14.81 -9.25
N ILE A 273 14.74 15.64 -10.28
CA ILE A 273 15.39 15.48 -11.59
C ILE A 273 16.88 15.65 -11.44
N GLU A 274 17.25 16.66 -10.64
CA GLU A 274 18.62 17.03 -10.43
C GLU A 274 18.78 17.69 -9.07
N SER A 275 19.86 17.40 -8.37
CA SER A 275 20.25 18.13 -7.17
C SER A 275 21.74 18.37 -7.08
N LYS A 276 22.09 19.46 -6.39
CA LYS A 276 23.43 19.77 -5.90
C LYS A 276 23.33 20.19 -4.45
N SER A 277 24.28 19.75 -3.64
CA SER A 277 24.38 20.12 -2.23
C SER A 277 25.81 20.52 -1.88
N THR A 278 25.94 21.37 -0.87
CA THR A 278 27.23 21.70 -0.25
C THR A 278 27.05 22.04 1.22
N ILE A 279 28.14 21.93 1.97
CA ILE A 279 28.25 22.48 3.31
C ILE A 279 28.54 23.98 3.19
N ILE A 280 27.85 24.80 3.98
CA ILE A 280 28.01 26.25 4.00
C ILE A 280 29.37 26.60 4.62
N SER A 281 30.14 27.42 3.90
CA SER A 281 31.45 27.96 4.31
C SER A 281 31.38 29.49 4.45
N THR A 282 32.48 30.14 4.84
CA THR A 282 32.58 31.61 4.91
C THR A 282 32.72 32.29 3.53
N SER A 283 32.76 31.51 2.45
CA SER A 283 32.88 32.02 1.07
C SER A 283 31.56 31.95 0.31
N GLU A 284 31.43 32.72 -0.78
CA GLU A 284 30.27 32.66 -1.67
C GLU A 284 30.05 31.23 -2.16
N ILE A 285 28.81 30.76 -2.10
CA ILE A 285 28.42 29.43 -2.56
C ILE A 285 27.69 29.57 -3.88
N GLU A 286 28.06 28.74 -4.85
CA GLU A 286 27.39 28.61 -6.13
C GLU A 286 27.05 27.14 -6.39
N LEU A 287 25.75 26.83 -6.48
CA LEU A 287 25.23 25.52 -6.86
C LEU A 287 24.64 25.60 -8.27
N LYS A 288 25.32 24.96 -9.23
CA LYS A 288 24.87 24.90 -10.63
C LYS A 288 24.32 23.53 -10.98
N LEU A 289 23.07 23.53 -11.43
CA LEU A 289 22.39 22.39 -12.02
C LEU A 289 22.78 22.26 -13.52
N GLY A 290 22.82 21.05 -14.05
CA GLY A 290 22.93 20.64 -15.44
C GLY A 290 21.73 21.08 -16.27
N SER A 291 20.58 21.38 -15.65
CA SER A 291 19.53 22.20 -16.27
C SER A 291 20.00 23.61 -16.66
N GLY A 292 21.14 24.06 -16.13
CA GLY A 292 21.70 25.40 -16.29
C GLY A 292 21.36 26.33 -15.13
N ALA A 293 20.35 26.01 -14.31
CA ALA A 293 19.94 26.84 -13.17
C ALA A 293 21.05 26.97 -12.13
N ILE A 294 21.19 28.17 -11.58
CA ILE A 294 22.25 28.51 -10.63
C ILE A 294 21.62 29.10 -9.38
N PHE A 295 22.00 28.58 -8.23
CA PHE A 295 21.72 29.16 -6.93
C PHE A 295 23.02 29.72 -6.35
N LYS A 296 23.01 31.00 -6.00
CA LYS A 296 24.12 31.71 -5.35
C LYS A 296 23.69 32.18 -3.97
N MET A 297 24.56 32.07 -2.99
CA MET A 297 24.34 32.65 -1.67
C MET A 297 25.63 33.28 -1.13
N SER A 298 25.46 34.37 -0.40
CA SER A 298 26.51 34.97 0.43
C SER A 298 26.17 34.66 1.89
N PRO A 299 26.73 33.58 2.47
CA PRO A 299 26.33 33.11 3.79
C PRO A 299 26.71 34.10 4.90
N SER A 300 25.86 34.18 5.93
CA SER A 300 26.19 34.91 7.15
C SER A 300 27.09 34.05 8.06
N ALA A 301 27.85 34.68 8.97
CA ALA A 301 28.77 33.95 9.85
C ALA A 301 28.07 32.89 10.74
N SER A 302 26.74 33.00 10.94
CA SER A 302 25.90 32.05 11.69
C SER A 302 25.49 30.79 10.92
N ASP A 303 25.74 30.74 9.61
CA ASP A 303 25.27 29.68 8.70
C ASP A 303 26.33 28.60 8.43
N VAL A 304 27.55 28.78 8.95
CA VAL A 304 28.68 27.87 8.70
C VAL A 304 28.42 26.47 9.27
N ASN A 305 28.81 25.43 8.50
CA ASN A 305 28.62 23.99 8.77
C ASN A 305 27.20 23.45 8.54
N GLU A 306 26.27 24.27 8.05
CA GLU A 306 24.94 23.81 7.64
C GLU A 306 24.98 23.23 6.22
N THR A 307 23.97 22.44 5.84
CA THR A 307 23.86 21.92 4.47
C THR A 307 22.81 22.69 3.69
N VAL A 308 23.19 23.19 2.51
CA VAL A 308 22.27 23.75 1.52
C VAL A 308 22.18 22.83 0.31
N MET A 309 20.96 22.64 -0.21
CA MET A 309 20.71 21.92 -1.44
C MET A 309 19.86 22.74 -2.39
N PHE A 310 20.20 22.69 -3.67
CA PHE A 310 19.43 23.23 -4.76
C PHE A 310 19.05 22.10 -5.70
N SER A 311 17.77 22.00 -6.04
CA SER A 311 17.22 20.90 -6.82
C SER A 311 16.27 21.38 -7.90
N LYS A 312 16.23 20.70 -9.04
CA LYS A 312 15.13 20.75 -10.00
C LYS A 312 14.24 19.54 -9.76
N ILE A 313 12.92 19.76 -9.63
CA ILE A 313 11.96 18.71 -9.28
C ILE A 313 10.87 18.57 -10.34
N ILE A 314 10.31 17.36 -10.48
CA ILE A 314 9.07 17.12 -11.25
C ILE A 314 7.88 17.37 -10.33
N GLN A 315 6.89 18.11 -10.83
CA GLN A 315 5.57 18.12 -10.23
C GLN A 315 4.81 16.84 -10.62
N LYS A 316 4.60 15.93 -9.66
CA LYS A 316 3.89 14.68 -9.94
C LYS A 316 2.46 14.99 -10.38
N GLY A 317 2.04 14.42 -11.51
CA GLY A 317 0.72 14.63 -12.09
C GLY A 317 0.51 16.06 -12.59
N PHE A 318 1.55 16.77 -13.05
CA PHE A 318 1.37 17.98 -13.85
C PHE A 318 2.68 18.31 -14.57
N SER A 319 2.68 18.35 -15.90
CA SER A 319 3.83 18.77 -16.69
C SER A 319 3.39 19.69 -17.80
N MET A 320 3.77 20.96 -17.71
CA MET A 320 3.77 21.87 -18.85
C MET A 320 5.19 22.03 -19.38
N THR A 321 5.32 22.12 -20.70
CA THR A 321 6.61 22.28 -21.38
C THR A 321 7.34 23.57 -21.00
N ASN A 322 6.61 24.59 -20.57
CA ASN A 322 7.12 25.93 -20.27
C ASN A 322 7.25 26.22 -18.76
N GLN A 323 7.01 25.24 -17.90
CA GLN A 323 7.17 25.37 -16.46
C GLN A 323 8.35 24.54 -15.93
N SER A 324 9.04 25.07 -14.93
CA SER A 324 10.09 24.36 -14.18
C SER A 324 9.95 24.68 -12.70
N VAL A 325 10.14 23.67 -11.86
CA VAL A 325 10.08 23.83 -10.42
C VAL A 325 11.45 23.53 -9.83
N PHE A 326 11.92 24.47 -9.01
CA PHE A 326 13.17 24.35 -8.30
C PHE A 326 12.91 24.38 -6.80
N LYS A 327 13.73 23.66 -6.03
CA LYS A 327 13.63 23.61 -4.59
C LYS A 327 14.97 24.00 -3.97
N VAL A 328 14.92 24.90 -3.00
CA VAL A 328 16.05 25.25 -2.14
C VAL A 328 15.72 24.74 -0.74
N SER A 329 16.58 23.88 -0.20
CA SER A 329 16.44 23.34 1.15
C SER A 329 17.71 23.59 1.94
N SER A 330 17.56 24.02 3.19
CA SER A 330 18.67 24.30 4.10
C SER A 330 18.29 23.93 5.52
N THR A 331 19.25 23.49 6.32
CA THR A 331 19.07 23.20 7.75
C THR A 331 18.95 24.48 8.60
N LYS A 332 19.24 25.65 8.04
CA LYS A 332 19.01 26.98 8.62
C LYS A 332 18.44 27.99 7.60
N LYS A 333 17.91 29.10 8.13
CA LYS A 333 17.44 30.26 7.36
C LYS A 333 18.54 30.82 6.46
N ILE A 334 18.19 31.15 5.22
CA ILE A 334 19.07 31.82 4.27
C ILE A 334 18.52 33.21 3.98
N ASP A 335 19.27 34.26 4.31
CA ASP A 335 18.77 35.63 4.28
C ASP A 335 19.00 36.33 2.94
N ILE A 336 20.11 36.03 2.25
CA ILE A 336 20.49 36.66 0.97
C ILE A 336 20.91 35.60 -0.04
N CYS A 337 20.19 35.51 -1.16
CA CYS A 337 20.56 34.62 -2.26
C CYS A 337 20.15 35.18 -3.62
N GLU A 338 20.73 34.62 -4.67
CA GLU A 338 20.39 34.90 -6.06
C GLU A 338 20.07 33.58 -6.78
N LEU A 339 18.92 33.52 -7.45
CA LEU A 339 18.56 32.45 -8.36
C LEU A 339 18.72 32.95 -9.81
N LYS A 340 19.54 32.26 -10.59
CA LYS A 340 19.61 32.44 -12.05
C LYS A 340 18.90 31.28 -12.72
N ILE A 341 17.81 31.56 -13.39
CA ILE A 341 16.98 30.56 -14.05
C ILE A 341 17.23 30.66 -15.56
N PRO A 342 17.64 29.57 -16.23
CA PRO A 342 17.87 29.59 -17.67
C PRO A 342 16.56 29.85 -18.38
N VAL A 343 16.58 30.80 -19.32
CA VAL A 343 15.43 31.14 -20.17
C VAL A 343 15.84 31.04 -21.64
N PRO A 344 14.89 30.78 -22.55
CA PRO A 344 15.18 30.82 -23.98
C PRO A 344 15.80 32.16 -24.42
N LEU A 345 16.60 32.13 -25.47
CA LEU A 345 17.18 33.34 -26.05
C LEU A 345 16.07 34.33 -26.44
N ASN A 346 16.29 35.61 -26.16
CA ASN A 346 15.37 36.73 -26.44
C ASN A 346 14.07 36.73 -25.60
N THR A 347 14.00 36.00 -24.49
CA THR A 347 12.91 36.13 -23.53
C THR A 347 12.93 37.53 -22.88
N SER A 348 11.80 38.23 -22.83
CA SER A 348 11.67 39.52 -22.13
C SER A 348 11.41 39.32 -20.64
N ASN A 349 11.70 40.35 -19.82
CA ASN A 349 11.32 40.36 -18.40
C ASN A 349 9.83 40.06 -18.18
N ASN A 350 8.97 40.56 -19.07
CA ASN A 350 7.52 40.38 -18.95
C ASN A 350 7.06 38.98 -19.35
N ASP A 351 7.95 38.16 -19.92
CA ASP A 351 7.66 36.80 -20.38
C ASP A 351 8.04 35.73 -19.36
N VAL A 352 8.54 36.12 -18.19
CA VAL A 352 8.90 35.19 -17.13
C VAL A 352 8.09 35.51 -15.88
N PHE A 353 7.43 34.48 -15.36
CA PHE A 353 6.81 34.52 -14.06
C PHE A 353 7.61 33.63 -13.09
N VAL A 354 8.00 34.21 -11.95
CA VAL A 354 8.61 33.46 -10.86
C VAL A 354 7.74 33.64 -9.63
N GLY A 355 7.28 32.54 -9.06
CA GLY A 355 6.51 32.50 -7.83
C GLY A 355 7.19 31.61 -6.79
N TYR A 356 6.98 31.89 -5.51
CA TYR A 356 7.41 31.00 -4.43
C TYR A 356 6.30 30.83 -3.40
N PHE A 357 6.37 29.74 -2.63
CA PHE A 357 5.45 29.44 -1.53
C PHE A 357 6.21 29.48 -0.19
N PRO A 358 5.83 30.36 0.75
CA PRO A 358 6.38 30.35 2.11
C PRO A 358 5.96 29.07 2.87
N SER A 359 6.81 28.55 3.77
CA SER A 359 6.49 27.39 4.64
C SER A 359 5.38 27.69 5.63
N ASP A 360 5.29 28.94 6.08
CA ASP A 360 4.47 29.34 7.23
C ASP A 360 3.07 29.79 6.83
N SER A 361 2.87 30.08 5.53
CA SER A 361 1.57 30.30 4.93
C SER A 361 1.33 29.15 3.96
N SER A 362 0.57 28.15 4.38
CA SER A 362 0.16 27.06 3.49
C SER A 362 -0.49 27.58 2.20
N ASP A 363 -1.01 28.82 2.23
CA ASP A 363 -2.01 29.25 1.27
C ASP A 363 -1.83 30.58 0.47
N ASP A 364 -0.63 31.18 0.36
CA ASP A 364 -0.39 32.24 -0.65
C ASP A 364 0.96 32.12 -1.40
N ALA A 365 0.92 32.15 -2.74
CA ALA A 365 2.11 32.25 -3.60
C ALA A 365 2.49 33.73 -3.81
N VAL A 366 3.78 34.03 -3.72
CA VAL A 366 4.28 35.40 -3.87
C VAL A 366 5.15 35.51 -5.11
N LYS A 367 4.89 36.52 -5.94
CA LYS A 367 5.69 36.81 -7.13
C LYS A 367 7.06 37.35 -6.74
N LEU A 368 8.11 36.77 -7.32
CA LEU A 368 9.47 37.32 -7.25
C LEU A 368 9.75 38.14 -8.50
N GLU A 369 10.04 39.43 -8.30
CA GLU A 369 10.51 40.28 -9.39
C GLU A 369 11.98 39.96 -9.68
N GLY A 370 12.31 39.90 -10.97
CA GLY A 370 13.64 39.62 -11.46
C GLY A 370 13.89 40.35 -12.77
N LYS A 371 15.08 40.14 -13.34
CA LYS A 371 15.45 40.71 -14.63
C LYS A 371 16.24 39.70 -15.43
N THR A 372 16.07 39.73 -16.74
CA THR A 372 16.94 39.01 -17.66
C THR A 372 18.35 39.59 -17.58
N ASP A 373 19.34 38.71 -17.62
CA ASP A 373 20.74 39.11 -17.65
C ASP A 373 21.11 39.82 -18.97
N VAL A 374 22.32 40.38 -19.04
CA VAL A 374 22.78 41.19 -20.19
C VAL A 374 22.68 40.42 -21.51
N ASN A 375 22.81 39.10 -21.48
CA ASN A 375 22.74 38.23 -22.66
C ASN A 375 21.33 37.65 -22.90
N SER A 376 20.34 37.96 -22.06
CA SER A 376 18.97 37.39 -22.10
C SER A 376 18.95 35.86 -22.15
N THR A 377 19.84 35.24 -21.38
CA THR A 377 19.99 33.79 -21.23
C THR A 377 19.56 33.29 -19.85
N TYR A 378 19.52 34.18 -18.86
CA TYR A 378 19.04 33.89 -17.51
C TYR A 378 18.04 34.95 -17.08
N TYR A 379 16.97 34.53 -16.40
CA TYR A 379 16.17 35.40 -15.55
C TYR A 379 16.72 35.33 -14.12
N VAL A 380 17.16 36.47 -13.61
CA VAL A 380 17.86 36.59 -12.33
C VAL A 380 16.92 37.16 -11.29
N VAL A 381 16.75 36.42 -10.20
CA VAL A 381 15.94 36.80 -9.04
C VAL A 381 16.87 36.93 -7.84
N SER A 382 16.88 38.11 -7.22
CA SER A 382 17.65 38.38 -6.00
C SER A 382 16.71 38.44 -4.80
N ILE A 383 17.03 37.70 -3.75
CA ILE A 383 16.28 37.64 -2.50
C ILE A 383 17.17 38.25 -1.40
N GLY A 384 16.62 39.14 -0.58
CA GLY A 384 17.32 39.73 0.58
C GLY A 384 18.08 41.04 0.36
N SER A 385 18.01 41.68 -0.82
CA SER A 385 18.65 42.99 -1.07
C SER A 385 17.61 44.05 -1.47
N VAL A 386 17.28 44.97 -0.54
CA VAL A 386 16.63 46.31 -0.67
C VAL A 386 15.47 46.46 -1.71
N PRO A 387 14.29 46.95 -1.31
CA PRO A 387 13.01 46.71 -1.98
C PRO A 387 12.95 47.28 -3.41
N THR A 388 13.03 46.41 -4.41
CA THR A 388 12.56 46.74 -5.76
C THR A 388 11.05 46.84 -5.74
N LYS A 389 10.53 48.07 -5.72
CA LYS A 389 9.13 48.50 -5.89
C LYS A 389 8.05 47.43 -5.67
N ARG A 390 7.43 47.52 -4.48
CA ARG A 390 6.09 47.05 -4.07
C ARG A 390 5.47 45.96 -4.95
N VAL A 391 5.55 44.73 -4.46
CA VAL A 391 4.83 43.56 -4.96
C VAL A 391 3.34 43.90 -4.98
N LYS A 392 2.72 43.98 -6.17
CA LYS A 392 1.27 43.85 -6.23
C LYS A 392 0.95 42.43 -5.79
N ASN A 393 0.34 42.27 -4.63
CA ASN A 393 -0.40 41.06 -4.30
C ASN A 393 -1.51 40.94 -5.36
N TYR A 394 -1.24 40.23 -6.45
CA TYR A 394 -2.25 39.98 -7.49
C TYR A 394 -3.48 39.23 -6.94
N MET A 395 -3.39 38.68 -5.71
CA MET A 395 -4.40 37.81 -5.09
C MET A 395 -5.01 38.32 -3.76
N LYS A 396 -4.62 39.50 -3.26
CA LYS A 396 -5.31 40.19 -2.14
C LYS A 396 -5.24 41.70 -2.36
N SER A 397 -6.40 42.35 -2.54
CA SER A 397 -6.44 43.81 -2.69
C SER A 397 -6.21 44.59 -1.40
N ASN A 398 -6.02 43.96 -0.22
CA ASN A 398 -5.92 44.70 1.06
C ASN A 398 -5.14 44.02 2.22
N ALA A 399 -4.24 43.07 1.98
CA ALA A 399 -3.38 42.53 3.04
C ALA A 399 -1.96 43.08 2.92
N GLY A 400 -1.44 43.64 4.02
CA GLY A 400 -0.18 44.39 4.08
C GLY A 400 1.00 43.67 3.42
N ASP A 401 1.74 44.45 2.63
CA ASP A 401 2.92 44.06 1.88
C ASP A 401 3.97 43.41 2.80
N HIS A 402 4.35 42.14 2.57
CA HIS A 402 5.53 41.51 3.20
C HIS A 402 6.31 40.71 2.15
N ILE A 403 7.56 41.14 1.91
CA ILE A 403 8.61 40.33 1.30
C ILE A 403 9.22 39.53 2.47
N PRO A 404 9.49 38.21 2.35
CA PRO A 404 10.17 37.51 3.43
C PRO A 404 11.60 38.02 3.54
N ASP A 405 12.02 38.32 4.76
CA ASP A 405 13.41 38.64 5.06
C ASP A 405 14.32 37.40 4.99
N THR A 406 13.76 36.17 4.87
CA THR A 406 14.49 34.89 5.00
C THR A 406 13.87 33.72 4.18
N ILE A 407 14.70 32.74 3.78
CA ILE A 407 14.34 31.48 3.09
C ILE A 407 14.54 30.30 4.07
N GLU A 408 13.46 29.60 4.44
CA GLU A 408 13.52 28.24 5.06
C GLU A 408 13.42 27.17 3.96
N GLU A 409 12.99 25.92 4.21
CA GLU A 409 12.73 25.00 3.09
C GLU A 409 11.66 25.63 2.15
N ARG A 410 12.01 25.85 0.87
CA ARG A 410 11.16 26.57 -0.10
C ARG A 410 11.10 25.88 -1.47
N ASP A 411 9.89 25.83 -2.03
CA ASP A 411 9.66 25.52 -3.45
C ASP A 411 9.56 26.85 -4.25
N VAL A 412 10.37 26.99 -5.29
CA VAL A 412 10.38 28.11 -6.25
C VAL A 412 9.86 27.62 -7.60
N TYR A 413 8.75 28.19 -8.06
CA TYR A 413 8.10 27.88 -9.31
C TYR A 413 8.50 28.91 -10.35
N VAL A 414 8.96 28.44 -11.50
CA VAL A 414 9.32 29.29 -12.63
C VAL A 414 8.50 28.87 -13.82
N GLU A 415 7.85 29.85 -14.42
CA GLU A 415 7.07 29.66 -15.61
C GLU A 415 7.47 30.70 -16.64
N VAL A 416 7.83 30.22 -17.84
CA VAL A 416 8.07 31.09 -18.98
C VAL A 416 6.78 31.13 -19.80
N LYS A 417 6.34 32.32 -20.22
CA LYS A 417 5.16 32.45 -21.06
C LYS A 417 5.29 31.55 -22.30
N PRO A 418 4.20 30.87 -22.72
CA PRO A 418 4.22 30.11 -23.96
C PRO A 418 4.61 31.02 -25.12
N LYS A 419 5.52 30.56 -25.97
CA LYS A 419 5.85 31.32 -27.18
C LYS A 419 4.68 31.32 -28.15
N GLU A 420 4.62 32.34 -29.02
CA GLU A 420 3.55 32.45 -30.02
C GLU A 420 3.48 31.20 -30.91
N GLU A 421 4.61 30.57 -31.25
CA GLU A 421 4.64 29.35 -32.07
C GLU A 421 3.99 28.14 -31.38
N GLU A 422 4.05 28.06 -30.05
CA GLU A 422 3.40 26.98 -29.29
C GLU A 422 1.87 27.12 -29.25
N LEU A 423 1.36 28.32 -29.51
CA LEU A 423 -0.06 28.63 -29.47
C LEU A 423 -0.74 28.37 -30.83
N ILE A 424 0.01 28.42 -31.92
CA ILE A 424 -0.49 28.25 -33.30
C ILE A 424 -1.38 27.00 -33.46
N PRO A 425 -0.97 25.79 -33.01
CA PRO A 425 -1.78 24.58 -33.21
C PRO A 425 -3.14 24.64 -32.49
N ILE A 426 -3.21 25.34 -31.36
CA ILE A 426 -4.45 25.53 -30.62
C ILE A 426 -5.33 26.51 -31.38
N VAL A 427 -4.76 27.64 -31.84
CA VAL A 427 -5.52 28.64 -32.61
C VAL A 427 -6.13 28.03 -33.87
N GLU A 428 -5.42 27.15 -34.58
CA GLU A 428 -5.96 26.46 -35.76
C GLU A 428 -7.20 25.62 -35.41
N LYS A 429 -7.19 24.90 -34.28
CA LYS A 429 -8.36 24.16 -33.79
C LYS A 429 -9.51 25.09 -33.42
N LEU A 430 -9.21 26.22 -32.78
CA LEU A 430 -10.20 27.22 -32.39
C LEU A 430 -10.85 27.92 -33.59
N LYS A 431 -10.12 28.10 -34.70
CA LYS A 431 -10.66 28.59 -35.98
C LYS A 431 -11.70 27.65 -36.58
N ILE A 432 -11.46 26.34 -36.49
CA ILE A 432 -12.41 25.32 -36.97
C ILE A 432 -13.64 25.25 -36.07
N LYS A 433 -13.43 25.37 -34.75
CA LYS A 433 -14.47 25.24 -33.73
C LYS A 433 -14.41 26.42 -32.76
N PRO A 434 -15.03 27.57 -33.09
CA PRO A 434 -14.93 28.80 -32.29
C PRO A 434 -15.75 28.77 -30.99
N GLN A 435 -16.64 27.78 -30.86
CA GLN A 435 -17.40 27.52 -29.64
C GLN A 435 -17.52 26.01 -29.41
N PHE A 436 -17.45 25.61 -28.15
CA PHE A 436 -17.66 24.23 -27.75
C PHE A 436 -18.09 24.17 -26.29
N TYR A 437 -19.02 23.28 -25.95
CA TYR A 437 -19.32 22.96 -24.56
C TYR A 437 -19.65 21.47 -24.44
N ILE A 438 -19.38 20.94 -23.26
CA ILE A 438 -19.69 19.57 -22.84
C ILE A 438 -21.01 19.61 -22.07
N GLU A 439 -22.00 18.84 -22.50
CA GLU A 439 -23.32 18.78 -21.86
C GLU A 439 -23.31 17.87 -20.64
N TRP A 440 -23.16 18.46 -19.46
CA TRP A 440 -23.12 17.74 -18.18
C TRP A 440 -24.24 18.21 -17.22
N PRO A 441 -24.59 17.39 -16.21
CA PRO A 441 -25.61 17.76 -15.24
C PRO A 441 -25.09 18.87 -14.30
N TYR A 442 -25.99 19.77 -13.89
CA TYR A 442 -25.66 20.90 -13.02
C TYR A 442 -26.25 20.73 -11.61
N TYR A 443 -25.47 21.11 -10.60
CA TYR A 443 -25.88 21.14 -9.19
C TYR A 443 -25.41 22.44 -8.54
N THR A 444 -26.33 23.12 -7.86
CA THR A 444 -26.02 24.30 -7.05
C THR A 444 -25.42 23.88 -5.72
N GLN A 445 -24.45 24.61 -5.18
CA GLN A 445 -23.99 24.42 -3.81
C GLN A 445 -25.06 24.86 -2.80
N TYR A 446 -24.95 24.31 -1.59
CA TYR A 446 -25.61 24.83 -0.41
C TYR A 446 -24.57 25.29 0.61
N ASN A 447 -24.65 26.54 1.07
CA ASN A 447 -23.61 27.15 1.92
C ASN A 447 -22.20 26.99 1.32
N ASN A 448 -21.23 26.47 2.08
CA ASN A 448 -19.83 26.34 1.69
C ASN A 448 -19.50 24.98 1.07
N THR A 449 -20.42 24.41 0.28
CA THR A 449 -20.28 23.07 -0.32
C THR A 449 -19.96 23.09 -1.82
N CYS A 450 -19.35 24.19 -2.31
CA CYS A 450 -18.87 24.34 -3.69
C CYS A 450 -18.11 23.10 -4.20
N TRP A 451 -17.27 22.52 -3.34
CA TRP A 451 -16.47 21.33 -3.62
C TRP A 451 -17.29 20.08 -3.84
N ALA A 452 -18.31 19.86 -3.00
CA ALA A 452 -19.14 18.68 -3.06
C ALA A 452 -20.08 18.74 -4.28
N ALA A 453 -20.59 19.93 -4.58
CA ALA A 453 -21.38 20.17 -5.79
C ALA A 453 -20.53 19.97 -7.05
N THR A 454 -19.34 20.57 -7.12
CA THR A 454 -18.41 20.42 -8.26
C THR A 454 -18.00 18.97 -8.47
N LEU A 455 -17.68 18.25 -7.40
CA LEU A 455 -17.33 16.84 -7.48
C LEU A 455 -18.51 15.99 -7.95
N LEU A 456 -19.73 16.27 -7.47
CA LEU A 456 -20.92 15.56 -7.91
C LEU A 456 -21.18 15.78 -9.40
N ILE A 457 -21.01 17.02 -9.89
CA ILE A 457 -21.07 17.35 -11.32
C ILE A 457 -20.05 16.50 -12.09
N LEU A 458 -18.78 16.50 -11.64
CA LEU A 458 -17.68 15.76 -12.25
C LEU A 458 -17.97 14.26 -12.32
N LEU A 459 -18.29 13.65 -11.17
CA LEU A 459 -18.60 12.23 -11.08
C LEU A 459 -19.80 11.91 -11.97
N ARG A 460 -20.91 12.63 -11.88
CA ARG A 460 -22.10 12.33 -12.71
C ARG A 460 -21.88 12.54 -14.20
N GLY A 461 -21.04 13.50 -14.59
CA GLY A 461 -20.62 13.69 -15.98
C GLY A 461 -19.92 12.45 -16.54
N TYR A 462 -19.03 11.85 -15.74
CA TYR A 462 -18.32 10.62 -16.09
C TYR A 462 -19.14 9.33 -15.92
N LEU A 463 -20.13 9.32 -15.01
CA LEU A 463 -20.97 8.18 -14.66
C LEU A 463 -22.23 8.02 -15.52
N SER A 464 -22.26 8.62 -16.71
CA SER A 464 -23.32 8.38 -17.69
C SER A 464 -23.30 6.96 -18.27
N ASP A 465 -22.27 6.17 -17.95
CA ASP A 465 -22.18 4.74 -18.19
C ASP A 465 -22.59 3.91 -16.95
N SER A 466 -23.49 2.94 -17.17
CA SER A 466 -24.20 2.15 -16.15
C SER A 466 -23.31 1.27 -15.24
N SER A 467 -22.03 1.14 -15.58
CA SER A 467 -21.05 0.26 -14.94
C SER A 467 -20.54 0.76 -13.58
N TYR A 468 -20.70 2.04 -13.24
CA TYR A 468 -20.15 2.63 -12.00
C TYR A 468 -21.21 3.11 -10.97
N GLY A 469 -22.48 2.72 -11.14
CA GLY A 469 -23.51 2.89 -10.11
C GLY A 469 -24.02 4.32 -9.97
N PHE A 470 -24.83 4.76 -10.94
CA PHE A 470 -25.55 6.03 -10.94
C PHE A 470 -26.27 6.32 -9.60
N ASP A 471 -26.83 5.29 -8.97
CA ASP A 471 -27.55 5.40 -7.69
C ASP A 471 -26.66 5.80 -6.51
N LYS A 472 -25.35 5.57 -6.59
CA LYS A 472 -24.37 5.88 -5.52
C LYS A 472 -23.99 7.36 -5.48
N PHE A 473 -24.03 8.04 -6.63
CA PHE A 473 -23.59 9.42 -6.77
C PHE A 473 -24.68 10.31 -7.37
N ASN A 474 -25.95 10.07 -7.02
CA ASN A 474 -27.06 10.87 -7.55
C ASN A 474 -27.33 12.15 -6.73
N THR A 475 -26.91 12.20 -5.46
CA THR A 475 -26.99 13.36 -4.57
C THR A 475 -25.69 13.55 -3.78
N ILE A 476 -25.46 14.76 -3.28
CA ILE A 476 -24.32 15.05 -2.38
C ILE A 476 -24.37 14.12 -1.16
N TYR A 477 -25.56 13.87 -0.59
CA TYR A 477 -25.73 13.00 0.55
C TYR A 477 -25.19 11.59 0.30
N LYS A 478 -25.59 10.96 -0.81
CA LYS A 478 -25.15 9.60 -1.12
C LYS A 478 -23.67 9.56 -1.43
N MET A 479 -23.16 10.56 -2.14
CA MET A 479 -21.72 10.73 -2.36
C MET A 479 -20.99 10.77 -1.01
N LEU A 480 -21.36 11.67 -0.08
CA LEU A 480 -20.74 11.77 1.24
C LEU A 480 -20.80 10.46 2.05
N SER A 481 -21.91 9.72 1.94
CA SER A 481 -22.06 8.41 2.61
C SER A 481 -21.13 7.34 2.06
N VAL A 482 -20.90 7.34 0.74
CA VAL A 482 -20.01 6.38 0.06
C VAL A 482 -18.55 6.75 0.27
N THR A 483 -18.26 8.04 0.41
CA THR A 483 -16.89 8.58 0.60
C THR A 483 -16.47 8.61 2.08
N ASN A 484 -17.36 8.23 3.00
CA ASN A 484 -17.15 8.25 4.45
C ASN A 484 -16.70 9.62 5.00
N ILE A 485 -17.17 10.71 4.37
CA ILE A 485 -16.85 12.08 4.80
C ILE A 485 -17.88 12.49 5.86
N ALA A 486 -17.40 12.92 7.02
CA ALA A 486 -18.26 13.30 8.14
C ALA A 486 -19.23 14.45 7.78
N LYS A 487 -20.50 14.30 8.21
CA LYS A 487 -21.56 15.31 8.03
C LYS A 487 -21.41 16.45 9.05
N ASN A 488 -20.39 17.29 8.95
CA ASN A 488 -20.24 18.44 9.87
C ASN A 488 -20.63 19.75 9.18
N SER A 489 -21.33 20.62 9.93
CA SER A 489 -21.96 21.87 9.45
C SER A 489 -20.99 22.99 9.05
N SER A 490 -19.68 22.80 9.24
CA SER A 490 -18.61 23.76 8.99
C SER A 490 -17.57 23.23 7.99
N ASN A 491 -17.99 22.48 6.97
CA ASN A 491 -17.19 21.83 5.91
C ASN A 491 -16.26 22.74 5.06
N THR A 492 -15.92 23.94 5.52
CA THR A 492 -14.88 24.82 4.95
C THR A 492 -13.47 24.24 5.08
N SER A 493 -13.24 23.29 6.00
CA SER A 493 -11.91 22.73 6.30
C SER A 493 -11.58 21.41 5.59
N PHE A 494 -12.46 20.87 4.75
CA PHE A 494 -12.16 19.67 3.94
C PHE A 494 -11.14 19.95 2.80
N TRP A 495 -10.68 21.20 2.72
CA TRP A 495 -9.92 21.80 1.64
C TRP A 495 -8.39 21.78 1.80
N GLY A 496 -7.85 20.74 2.44
CA GLY A 496 -6.46 20.39 2.16
C GLY A 496 -6.39 19.82 0.74
N GLY A 497 -5.55 20.35 -0.14
CA GLY A 497 -5.44 19.87 -1.54
C GLY A 497 -5.33 18.34 -1.66
N ASN A 498 -4.74 17.67 -0.66
CA ASN A 498 -4.67 16.22 -0.56
C ASN A 498 -6.05 15.54 -0.48
N SER A 499 -7.05 16.11 0.21
CA SER A 499 -8.35 15.46 0.43
C SER A 499 -9.19 15.36 -0.84
N LEU A 500 -9.24 16.43 -1.67
CA LEU A 500 -9.94 16.40 -2.96
C LEU A 500 -9.19 15.54 -3.98
N GLN A 501 -7.85 15.60 -3.98
CA GLN A 501 -7.01 14.75 -4.84
C GLN A 501 -7.21 13.27 -4.53
N ASN A 502 -7.19 12.90 -3.25
CA ASN A 502 -7.43 11.54 -2.79
C ASN A 502 -8.81 11.06 -3.22
N LEU A 503 -9.81 11.95 -3.13
CA LEU A 503 -11.19 11.65 -3.45
C LEU A 503 -11.40 11.44 -4.94
N ILE A 504 -10.96 12.38 -5.78
CA ILE A 504 -10.99 12.26 -7.24
C ILE A 504 -10.23 11.00 -7.66
N GLY A 505 -9.01 10.79 -7.17
CA GLY A 505 -8.21 9.61 -7.47
C GLY A 505 -8.81 8.28 -6.97
N THR A 506 -9.71 8.30 -5.98
CA THR A 506 -10.36 7.09 -5.45
C THR A 506 -11.46 6.59 -6.37
N TYR A 507 -12.17 7.52 -6.99
CA TYR A 507 -13.33 7.20 -7.82
C TYR A 507 -13.08 7.36 -9.33
N LEU A 508 -12.03 8.08 -9.69
CA LEU A 508 -11.52 8.29 -11.04
C LEU A 508 -10.06 7.80 -11.00
N ASN A 509 -9.63 6.96 -11.95
CA ASN A 509 -8.30 6.34 -11.87
C ASN A 509 -7.20 7.41 -11.72
N ASP A 510 -6.25 7.23 -10.80
CA ASP A 510 -5.17 8.21 -10.53
C ASP A 510 -4.32 8.60 -11.74
N LYS A 511 -4.32 7.81 -12.82
CA LYS A 511 -3.58 8.11 -14.05
C LYS A 511 -4.22 9.21 -14.90
N ASP A 512 -5.43 9.60 -14.54
CA ASP A 512 -6.33 10.36 -15.39
C ASP A 512 -6.55 11.79 -14.86
N VAL A 513 -5.71 12.26 -13.93
CA VAL A 513 -5.88 13.54 -13.25
C VAL A 513 -4.55 14.28 -13.09
N ASP A 514 -4.50 15.56 -13.51
CA ASP A 514 -3.41 16.46 -13.12
C ASP A 514 -3.80 17.43 -12.01
N TYR A 515 -2.82 17.77 -11.16
CA TYR A 515 -2.95 18.63 -9.98
C TYR A 515 -1.83 19.68 -9.87
N PRO A 516 -1.79 20.68 -10.75
CA PRO A 516 -0.88 21.81 -10.59
C PRO A 516 -1.12 22.53 -9.26
N ARG A 517 -0.03 22.79 -8.53
CA ARG A 517 0.00 23.71 -7.39
C ARG A 517 -0.02 25.17 -7.83
N PHE A 518 0.48 25.48 -9.03
CA PHE A 518 0.53 26.83 -9.58
C PHE A 518 0.57 26.80 -11.11
N ILE A 519 -0.18 27.70 -11.77
CA ILE A 519 -0.09 28.01 -13.20
C ILE A 519 -0.32 29.51 -13.40
N TYR A 520 0.50 30.16 -14.24
CA TYR A 520 0.27 31.54 -14.66
C TYR A 520 -0.92 31.68 -15.64
N HIS A 521 -1.66 32.78 -15.56
CA HIS A 521 -2.96 32.97 -16.26
C HIS A 521 -2.96 32.67 -17.77
N GLU A 522 -1.92 33.06 -18.51
CA GLU A 522 -1.86 32.80 -19.96
C GLU A 522 -1.64 31.31 -20.28
N SER A 523 -0.75 30.64 -19.54
CA SER A 523 -0.56 29.19 -19.69
C SER A 523 -1.77 28.41 -19.18
N LEU A 524 -2.48 28.94 -18.18
CA LEU A 524 -3.74 28.40 -17.73
C LEU A 524 -4.79 28.45 -18.84
N LYS A 525 -4.94 29.60 -19.52
CA LYS A 525 -5.82 29.74 -20.69
C LYS A 525 -5.47 28.71 -21.76
N LYS A 526 -4.18 28.60 -22.12
CA LYS A 526 -3.65 27.59 -23.05
C LYS A 526 -4.08 26.19 -22.63
N TYR A 527 -3.78 25.83 -21.39
CA TYR A 527 -4.04 24.51 -20.84
C TYR A 527 -5.52 24.16 -20.79
N VAL A 528 -6.37 25.05 -20.28
CA VAL A 528 -7.83 24.83 -20.20
C VAL A 528 -8.41 24.62 -21.60
N LEU A 529 -8.00 25.44 -22.58
CA LEU A 529 -8.44 25.30 -23.97
C LEU A 529 -7.98 23.98 -24.59
N GLU A 530 -6.73 23.56 -24.38
CA GLU A 530 -6.22 22.27 -24.86
C GLU A 530 -7.05 21.09 -24.34
N LYS A 531 -7.36 21.08 -23.04
CA LYS A 531 -8.15 20.00 -22.42
C LYS A 531 -9.59 20.01 -22.92
N ILE A 532 -10.25 21.16 -22.94
CA ILE A 532 -11.64 21.27 -23.40
C ILE A 532 -11.77 20.92 -24.89
N LEU A 533 -10.82 21.30 -25.73
CA LEU A 533 -10.79 20.91 -27.14
C LEU A 533 -10.76 19.39 -27.34
N THR A 534 -10.21 18.64 -26.38
CA THR A 534 -10.23 17.16 -26.38
C THR A 534 -11.47 16.57 -25.68
N GLY A 535 -12.41 17.41 -25.25
CA GLY A 535 -13.62 17.01 -24.54
C GLY A 535 -13.35 16.56 -23.12
N ILE A 536 -12.32 17.12 -22.47
CA ILE A 536 -11.98 16.93 -21.06
C ILE A 536 -12.33 18.23 -20.31
N PRO A 537 -13.27 18.20 -19.35
CA PRO A 537 -13.57 19.33 -18.51
C PRO A 537 -12.50 19.55 -17.43
N VAL A 538 -12.44 20.78 -16.95
CA VAL A 538 -11.38 21.25 -16.07
C VAL A 538 -11.99 21.90 -14.83
N ILE A 539 -11.71 21.38 -13.64
CA ILE A 539 -12.08 22.06 -12.40
C ILE A 539 -11.14 23.24 -12.24
N ILE A 540 -11.71 24.42 -12.05
CA ILE A 540 -11.02 25.67 -11.80
C ILE A 540 -11.50 26.16 -10.45
N GLY A 541 -10.63 26.22 -9.44
CA GLY A 541 -11.00 26.97 -8.25
C GLY A 541 -9.90 27.19 -7.24
N GLY A 542 -10.20 28.01 -6.24
CA GLY A 542 -9.27 28.40 -5.20
C GLY A 542 -9.57 27.78 -3.83
N PRO A 543 -8.95 28.27 -2.75
CA PRO A 543 -9.12 27.75 -1.41
C PRO A 543 -10.51 28.04 -0.84
N THR A 544 -11.30 28.90 -1.49
CA THR A 544 -12.63 29.30 -1.02
C THR A 544 -13.77 28.86 -1.94
N HIS A 545 -13.51 28.55 -3.21
CA HIS A 545 -14.57 28.25 -4.18
C HIS A 545 -14.09 27.41 -5.38
N LEU A 546 -14.95 26.53 -5.88
CA LEU A 546 -14.71 25.70 -7.06
C LEU A 546 -15.75 25.90 -8.14
N THR A 547 -15.29 25.82 -9.37
CA THR A 547 -16.11 25.80 -10.56
C THR A 547 -15.63 24.72 -11.52
N LEU A 548 -16.50 24.27 -12.43
CA LEU A 548 -16.14 23.33 -13.48
C LEU A 548 -16.25 23.98 -14.85
N CYS A 549 -15.13 24.06 -15.56
CA CYS A 549 -15.07 24.53 -16.92
C CYS A 549 -15.39 23.39 -17.90
N LEU A 550 -16.42 23.59 -18.72
CA LEU A 550 -16.98 22.60 -19.63
C LEU A 550 -16.89 23.02 -21.09
N GLY A 551 -16.48 24.24 -21.37
CA GLY A 551 -16.53 24.79 -22.70
C GLY A 551 -15.85 26.13 -22.85
N TYR A 552 -15.89 26.64 -24.05
CA TYR A 552 -15.43 27.97 -24.41
C TYR A 552 -16.27 28.56 -25.55
N GLU A 553 -16.24 29.87 -25.65
CA GLU A 553 -16.74 30.68 -26.76
C GLU A 553 -15.69 31.76 -27.07
N ILE A 554 -15.34 31.91 -28.34
CA ILE A 554 -14.34 32.87 -28.79
C ILE A 554 -14.97 33.93 -29.68
N ASP A 555 -14.62 35.19 -29.43
CA ASP A 555 -14.85 36.27 -30.36
C ASP A 555 -14.11 36.01 -31.68
N GLN A 556 -14.87 35.68 -32.72
CA GLN A 556 -14.34 35.33 -34.04
C GLN A 556 -13.54 36.46 -34.70
N THR A 557 -13.71 37.72 -34.26
CA THR A 557 -12.91 38.83 -34.76
C THR A 557 -11.46 38.73 -34.28
N ALA A 558 -11.24 38.25 -33.05
CA ALA A 558 -9.90 38.04 -32.49
C ALA A 558 -9.13 36.90 -33.17
N LEU A 559 -9.83 35.92 -33.76
CA LEU A 559 -9.21 34.84 -34.55
C LEU A 559 -8.67 35.31 -35.92
N LYS A 560 -9.05 36.50 -36.37
CA LYS A 560 -8.68 37.05 -37.70
C LYS A 560 -7.44 37.95 -37.68
N ASN A 561 -7.01 38.43 -36.50
CA ASN A 561 -5.80 39.24 -36.34
C ASN A 561 -4.54 38.36 -36.27
N SER A 562 -3.37 38.89 -36.64
CA SER A 562 -2.03 38.24 -36.70
C SER A 562 -1.92 36.89 -35.97
N ASN A 563 -2.30 35.83 -36.67
CA ASN A 563 -2.31 34.43 -36.23
C ASN A 563 -3.17 34.07 -35.00
N GLY A 564 -3.94 34.99 -34.44
CA GLY A 564 -4.93 34.77 -33.37
C GLY A 564 -4.33 34.42 -32.00
N THR A 565 -3.03 34.60 -31.81
CA THR A 565 -2.32 34.33 -30.54
C THR A 565 -2.67 35.35 -29.45
N GLU A 566 -3.21 36.51 -29.83
CA GLU A 566 -3.66 37.55 -28.91
C GLU A 566 -4.78 37.09 -27.98
N ILE A 567 -5.51 36.01 -28.33
CA ILE A 567 -6.58 35.47 -27.48
C ILE A 567 -6.08 34.92 -26.13
N PHE A 568 -4.78 34.59 -26.05
CA PHE A 568 -4.15 34.11 -24.82
C PHE A 568 -3.63 35.25 -23.94
N LYS A 569 -3.42 36.44 -24.52
CA LYS A 569 -2.90 37.61 -23.79
C LYS A 569 -3.97 38.12 -22.82
N ASP A 570 -3.53 38.60 -21.67
CA ASP A 570 -4.42 39.34 -20.77
C ASP A 570 -4.68 40.72 -21.38
N VAL A 571 -5.94 41.00 -21.70
CA VAL A 571 -6.35 42.28 -22.27
C VAL A 571 -7.31 42.92 -21.29
N THR A 572 -6.95 44.08 -20.75
CA THR A 572 -7.84 44.86 -19.90
C THR A 572 -8.30 46.12 -20.61
N ASP A 573 -9.53 46.56 -20.35
CA ASP A 573 -9.97 47.89 -20.75
C ASP A 573 -9.29 48.98 -19.91
N THR A 574 -9.63 50.25 -20.18
CA THR A 574 -9.10 51.41 -19.46
C THR A 574 -9.47 51.44 -17.98
N GLU A 575 -10.46 50.65 -17.55
CA GLU A 575 -10.89 50.50 -16.15
C GLU A 575 -10.25 49.28 -15.48
N GLY A 576 -9.41 48.53 -16.20
CA GLY A 576 -8.73 47.34 -15.69
C GLY A 576 -9.58 46.07 -15.72
N LYS A 577 -10.75 46.09 -16.37
CA LYS A 577 -11.62 44.91 -16.52
C LYS A 577 -11.09 44.01 -17.63
N ASP A 578 -11.01 42.70 -17.38
CA ASP A 578 -10.60 41.76 -18.43
C ASP A 578 -11.62 41.79 -19.57
N ILE A 579 -11.12 42.05 -20.78
CA ILE A 579 -11.85 42.05 -22.05
C ILE A 579 -11.37 40.93 -22.97
N SER A 580 -10.71 39.90 -22.43
CA SER A 580 -10.22 38.73 -23.15
C SER A 580 -11.27 38.21 -24.14
N PRO A 581 -10.86 37.88 -25.38
CA PRO A 581 -11.77 37.45 -26.44
C PRO A 581 -12.26 36.00 -26.24
N VAL A 582 -11.68 35.28 -25.27
CA VAL A 582 -12.13 33.94 -24.87
C VAL A 582 -13.01 34.05 -23.63
N LYS A 583 -14.20 33.47 -23.70
CA LYS A 583 -15.07 33.21 -22.56
C LYS A 583 -15.13 31.70 -22.34
N PHE A 584 -15.12 31.29 -21.09
CA PHE A 584 -15.28 29.90 -20.70
C PHE A 584 -16.71 29.64 -20.27
N VAL A 585 -17.23 28.49 -20.68
CA VAL A 585 -18.53 27.99 -20.23
C VAL A 585 -18.27 27.22 -18.94
N VAL A 586 -18.85 27.71 -17.85
CA VAL A 586 -18.56 27.24 -16.49
C VAL A 586 -19.85 26.80 -15.81
N HIS A 587 -19.78 25.68 -15.12
CA HIS A 587 -20.70 25.33 -14.04
C HIS A 587 -20.14 25.91 -12.75
N ASP A 588 -20.66 27.06 -12.34
CA ASP A 588 -20.43 27.61 -11.01
C ASP A 588 -21.53 27.11 -10.06
N PRO A 589 -21.20 26.31 -9.05
CA PRO A 589 -22.18 25.86 -8.06
C PRO A 589 -22.86 27.00 -7.28
N ALA A 590 -22.24 28.18 -7.18
CA ALA A 590 -22.83 29.34 -6.50
C ALA A 590 -23.83 30.10 -7.38
N ASP A 591 -23.81 29.89 -8.70
CA ASP A 591 -24.75 30.50 -9.63
C ASP A 591 -26.15 29.87 -9.56
N ARG A 592 -27.12 30.52 -10.22
CA ARG A 592 -28.51 30.02 -10.29
C ARG A 592 -28.81 29.23 -11.57
N GLY A 593 -27.83 29.02 -12.43
CA GLY A 593 -28.03 28.44 -13.75
C GLY A 593 -26.84 27.59 -14.21
N PRO A 594 -27.08 26.63 -15.12
CA PRO A 594 -26.06 25.69 -15.53
C PRO A 594 -24.91 26.37 -16.26
N TYR A 595 -25.15 27.27 -17.21
CA TYR A 595 -24.08 27.80 -18.05
C TYR A 595 -23.85 29.27 -17.77
N SER A 596 -22.88 29.58 -16.92
CA SER A 596 -22.34 30.93 -16.82
C SER A 596 -21.14 31.09 -17.75
N TYR A 597 -21.05 32.27 -18.36
CA TYR A 597 -19.92 32.64 -19.21
C TYR A 597 -18.99 33.48 -18.36
N SER A 598 -17.81 32.94 -18.08
CA SER A 598 -16.82 33.59 -17.25
C SER A 598 -15.50 33.68 -18.01
N ARG A 599 -14.80 34.81 -17.89
CA ARG A 599 -13.39 34.86 -18.27
C ARG A 599 -12.58 34.21 -17.18
N ILE A 600 -11.43 33.64 -17.51
CA ILE A 600 -10.55 33.04 -16.50
C ILE A 600 -10.23 34.06 -15.39
N SER A 601 -9.99 35.32 -15.76
CA SER A 601 -9.84 36.41 -14.79
C SER A 601 -11.08 36.58 -13.91
N ASP A 602 -12.29 36.55 -14.47
CA ASP A 602 -13.54 36.86 -13.77
C ASP A 602 -13.88 35.74 -12.79
N SER A 603 -13.62 34.49 -13.15
CA SER A 603 -13.62 33.37 -12.22
C SER A 603 -12.56 33.56 -11.13
N ILE A 604 -11.35 34.00 -11.46
CA ILE A 604 -10.29 34.19 -10.44
C ILE A 604 -10.55 35.43 -9.55
N TYR A 605 -11.24 36.46 -10.06
CA TYR A 605 -11.61 37.69 -9.36
C TYR A 605 -12.91 37.55 -8.55
N SER A 606 -13.87 36.71 -8.97
CA SER A 606 -15.05 36.35 -8.17
C SER A 606 -14.69 35.38 -7.05
N ILE A 607 -13.66 34.54 -7.26
CA ILE A 607 -12.94 33.76 -6.24
C ILE A 607 -11.97 34.69 -5.50
N ASN A 608 -12.51 35.78 -4.95
CA ASN A 608 -11.76 36.83 -4.27
C ASN A 608 -11.27 36.32 -2.90
N ARG A 609 -10.24 35.47 -2.93
CA ARG A 609 -9.26 35.11 -1.88
C ARG A 609 -8.54 33.83 -2.32
N SER A 610 -7.36 34.03 -2.90
CA SER A 610 -6.27 33.05 -3.04
C SER A 610 -6.53 31.90 -4.04
N TYR A 611 -5.44 31.32 -4.56
CA TYR A 611 -5.19 30.19 -5.50
C TYR A 611 -6.12 29.77 -6.64
N LEU A 612 -5.48 29.07 -7.59
CA LEU A 612 -6.10 28.15 -8.51
C LEU A 612 -5.53 26.74 -8.34
N HIS A 613 -6.27 25.84 -7.70
CA HIS A 613 -6.13 24.41 -7.82
C HIS A 613 -6.93 23.95 -9.05
N ILE A 614 -6.23 23.36 -10.00
CA ILE A 614 -6.87 22.71 -11.13
C ILE A 614 -6.87 21.22 -10.85
N HIS A 615 -8.05 20.64 -10.90
CA HIS A 615 -8.21 19.21 -10.89
C HIS A 615 -8.89 18.84 -12.20
N TYR A 616 -8.50 17.76 -12.85
CA TYR A 616 -9.34 17.19 -13.90
C TYR A 616 -9.59 15.72 -13.62
N ALA A 617 -10.39 15.09 -14.44
CA ALA A 617 -10.39 13.65 -14.47
C ALA A 617 -10.56 13.24 -15.92
N TYR A 618 -10.10 12.07 -16.28
CA TYR A 618 -10.28 11.43 -17.58
C TYR A 618 -10.89 10.05 -17.32
N CYS A 619 -11.75 9.60 -18.23
CA CYS A 619 -12.27 8.24 -18.21
C CYS A 619 -12.04 7.65 -19.59
N SER A 620 -11.27 6.58 -19.68
CA SER A 620 -10.83 5.96 -20.94
C SER A 620 -11.93 5.21 -21.70
N SER A 621 -13.19 5.32 -21.29
CA SER A 621 -14.35 4.70 -21.97
C SER A 621 -15.33 5.75 -22.50
N LYS A 622 -14.99 6.41 -23.60
CA LYS A 622 -15.99 7.11 -24.42
C LYS A 622 -16.52 6.16 -25.49
N THR A 623 -17.60 5.46 -25.16
CA THR A 623 -18.59 5.02 -26.16
C THR A 623 -19.99 5.32 -25.64
N SER A 624 -20.41 6.58 -25.69
CA SER A 624 -21.84 6.89 -25.63
C SER A 624 -22.15 8.20 -26.36
N THR A 625 -23.01 8.08 -27.36
CA THR A 625 -23.62 9.16 -28.15
C THR A 625 -25.06 9.46 -27.69
N SER A 626 -25.45 9.09 -26.47
CA SER A 626 -26.84 9.30 -26.02
C SER A 626 -27.01 10.61 -25.25
N VAL A 627 -27.70 11.56 -25.88
CA VAL A 627 -28.27 12.78 -25.30
C VAL A 627 -29.31 12.40 -24.25
N ARG A 628 -29.19 12.88 -23.01
CA ARG A 628 -30.30 12.92 -22.03
C ARG A 628 -30.52 14.36 -21.58
N ASP A 629 -31.77 14.78 -21.62
CA ASP A 629 -32.24 16.12 -21.26
C ASP A 629 -31.66 16.64 -19.94
N VAL A 630 -31.02 17.82 -20.00
CA VAL A 630 -30.49 18.55 -18.87
C VAL A 630 -31.64 19.28 -18.17
N ARG A 631 -32.19 18.72 -17.08
CA ARG A 631 -33.09 19.44 -16.16
C ARG A 631 -32.28 19.99 -14.99
N THR A 632 -32.51 21.24 -14.59
CA THR A 632 -32.00 21.80 -13.32
C THR A 632 -32.61 21.04 -12.16
N ILE A 633 -31.84 20.18 -11.48
CA ILE A 633 -32.32 19.41 -10.32
C ILE A 633 -32.00 20.22 -9.06
N HIS A 634 -33.03 20.79 -8.43
CA HIS A 634 -32.91 21.36 -7.09
C HIS A 634 -32.68 20.25 -6.07
N MET A 635 -31.80 20.48 -5.10
CA MET A 635 -31.49 19.50 -4.05
C MET A 635 -32.75 19.17 -3.24
N PRO A 636 -33.13 17.89 -3.07
CA PRO A 636 -34.06 17.52 -2.02
C PRO A 636 -33.37 17.72 -0.66
N ASP A 637 -34.16 18.24 0.27
CA ASP A 637 -33.76 18.89 1.52
C ASP A 637 -32.64 18.18 2.31
N TYR A 638 -31.72 18.99 2.83
CA TYR A 638 -31.04 18.67 4.09
C TYR A 638 -32.16 18.41 5.12
N GLU A 639 -32.26 17.20 5.67
CA GLU A 639 -32.90 17.07 6.98
C GLU A 639 -32.01 17.82 7.98
N ILE A 640 -32.34 19.09 8.18
CA ILE A 640 -31.80 19.94 9.23
C ILE A 640 -32.41 19.43 10.52
N ASP A 641 -31.57 18.84 11.38
CA ASP A 641 -31.93 18.60 12.77
C ASP A 641 -32.36 19.92 13.41
N SER A 642 -33.56 19.88 13.99
CA SER A 642 -34.43 21.01 14.24
C SER A 642 -33.98 21.85 15.43
N GLN A 643 -33.06 22.81 15.24
CA GLN A 643 -32.91 23.97 16.16
C GLN A 643 -32.42 25.23 15.43
N SER A 644 -33.23 25.80 14.53
CA SER A 644 -33.27 27.24 14.27
C SER A 644 -34.47 27.58 13.37
N HIS A 645 -35.19 28.63 13.74
CA HIS A 645 -36.53 28.94 13.25
C HIS A 645 -36.60 29.38 11.77
N MET A 646 -37.67 28.92 11.12
CA MET A 646 -38.33 29.26 9.83
C MET A 646 -38.32 30.74 9.36
N PRO A 647 -38.64 31.09 8.08
CA PRO A 647 -39.68 30.44 7.25
C PRO A 647 -39.37 30.19 5.75
N ALA A 648 -39.97 29.10 5.27
CA ALA A 648 -40.24 28.85 3.86
C ALA A 648 -41.17 29.91 3.25
N ARG A 649 -40.92 30.29 1.99
CA ARG A 649 -41.91 30.88 1.08
C ARG A 649 -41.77 30.16 -0.28
N GLY A 650 -42.91 29.65 -0.79
CA GLY A 650 -43.06 28.68 -1.89
C GLY A 650 -42.52 29.10 -3.28
N VAL A 651 -42.67 28.32 -4.36
CA VAL A 651 -43.84 27.54 -4.81
C VAL A 651 -43.40 26.39 -5.75
N MET A 652 -44.14 25.28 -5.71
CA MET A 652 -44.10 24.06 -6.54
C MET A 652 -45.01 24.17 -7.79
N PHE A 653 -44.71 23.49 -8.92
CA PHE A 653 -45.59 22.83 -9.93
C PHE A 653 -44.72 22.46 -11.18
N CYS A 654 -44.90 21.40 -11.99
CA CYS A 654 -45.88 20.30 -12.11
C CYS A 654 -45.31 19.12 -12.98
N LYS A 655 -46.08 18.02 -13.04
CA LYS A 655 -45.92 16.78 -13.86
C LYS A 655 -45.60 17.01 -15.35
N GLY A 656 -44.76 16.11 -15.90
CA GLY A 656 -44.38 15.96 -17.31
C GLY A 656 -43.19 15.01 -17.45
#